data_AF-A0A2W2BSH0-F1
#
_entry.id   AF-A0A2W2BSH0-F1
#
_cell.length_a   1.000
_cell.length_b   1.000
_cell.length_c   1.000
_cell.angle_alpha   90.00
_cell.angle_beta   90.00
_cell.angle_gamma   90.00
#
_symmetry.space_group_name_H-M   'P 1'
#
loop_
_entity.id
_entity.type
_entity.pdbx_description
1 polymer ?
#
loop_
_entity_poly.entity_id
_entity_poly.type
_entity_poly.pdbx_seq_one_letter_code
_entity_poly.pdbx_strand_id
1 'polypeptide(L)'
;MTTMNKPIDVTVSSWSLGLHSPAVRRPKRPPVLRHADFEDKYDFHTVFYDCFWSADGKSLKLIGPALMNLEADLKLRFFAMPGGEELKPVPVSRVFISEITLRAPRKLQCLRIESAAGTAYVVPQPNLSSLFAGRRVLMTLSQNNELEWIRDWIIFHQRLHGCDAALVYDNNSTFYDVSELKGCLAAIPGITGVALNWPYRYGPFDGRLPLTYDLWEGHFCQFGMLEHARYRFLASARSCLNLDIDELVTCPGGKSIFKLTEASPRGHLKFSGKWVEAHRSSGTDSAKKPLHRDFWHRKAERTQGCENKYAVVPSRIPDTAQFAVHDIFGYPDSKLPEGIEIRHFKALNTNWSVDRPGRLKDRTAGDATDKDLAEDKPLAALLKKAFAGVDGEMPPPPTLDKETAVYQTRQRSGHLLRHNRLAAADKVARQAIAAAPKWPALRLHHAAILDKQSEAAAADAARKDAQRLQDAEGITHFERGRYLLHTGDWAGSARLLHRAIRMSPRFAPAYLALARLFWASGRHRVAESVLKRGLRKAPPSPHLHQAMAELLSSTGRRNEALQQADKALALDPRNDNLHLLRSRLLRESGRPGDATKAADAAIALLSDPALHLSQINDAIDRPFDINYPSPDRSIAQLERIRCLLQNNDLKAADAQSLAMLDEYPNQPYPHEARFLVLATRGQNAAARRQLNEALRLARRNVDQWPAQTLGRYKERDWYEGRLMYLWYLLHVAERPDEAADILRLGLKLYPESHYTAVRLSDTLSAGGPSPEMKALVAESLRKFPREPRFWNEHARILEAEGDKAGAIAAFRHAIGLGLRQSWIMSHLAYLLIDTPNRTPAQLAEAKDLLSQALALDDRSALSHYRMGEVLWAEGNRTQALASLRRAAELAPDTAWLWSHLGGVLVETRDFAEALLALQHAEKLQPDDMLTQFRLGRLAEEKGDVDEALARIARALAVDPAPAWVWRHYANLLDRSGRKAEAEKAFESAEGRA
;
A
#
# COMPACT_ATOMS: atom_id res chain seq x y z
N MET A 1 16.80 29.62 -54.63
CA MET A 1 17.87 29.67 -53.61
C MET A 1 17.21 29.63 -52.23
N THR A 2 16.95 28.44 -51.74
CA THR A 2 16.34 28.18 -50.42
C THR A 2 17.42 28.37 -49.36
N THR A 3 17.29 29.39 -48.52
CA THR A 3 18.14 29.55 -47.33
C THR A 3 17.97 28.30 -46.46
N MET A 4 18.99 27.44 -46.42
CA MET A 4 19.03 26.36 -45.43
C MET A 4 18.86 26.98 -44.04
N ASN A 5 17.88 26.51 -43.28
CA ASN A 5 17.72 26.93 -41.88
C ASN A 5 19.02 26.60 -41.16
N LYS A 6 19.69 27.60 -40.57
CA LYS A 6 20.88 27.34 -39.78
C LYS A 6 20.49 26.48 -38.56
N PRO A 7 21.30 25.48 -38.19
CA PRO A 7 21.13 24.74 -36.95
C PRO A 7 20.97 25.68 -35.76
N ILE A 8 19.95 25.44 -34.93
CA ILE A 8 19.76 26.19 -33.69
C ILE A 8 20.56 25.48 -32.59
N ASP A 9 21.61 26.14 -32.11
CA ASP A 9 22.36 25.66 -30.95
C ASP A 9 21.67 26.09 -29.66
N VAL A 10 21.43 25.10 -28.80
CA VAL A 10 20.87 25.32 -27.47
C VAL A 10 21.85 24.82 -26.43
N THR A 11 22.16 25.67 -25.48
CA THR A 11 22.98 25.37 -24.31
C THR A 11 22.08 25.17 -23.09
N VAL A 12 22.43 24.18 -22.27
CA VAL A 12 21.85 23.97 -20.94
C VAL A 12 22.86 24.38 -19.88
N SER A 13 22.37 24.98 -18.80
CA SER A 13 23.15 25.25 -17.59
C SER A 13 22.72 24.28 -16.53
N SER A 14 23.34 23.10 -16.57
CA SER A 14 23.09 22.02 -15.63
C SER A 14 24.03 22.06 -14.45
N TRP A 15 23.69 21.33 -13.39
CA TRP A 15 24.63 21.06 -12.32
C TRP A 15 24.50 19.61 -11.88
N SER A 16 25.63 18.92 -11.86
CA SER A 16 25.78 17.58 -11.31
C SER A 16 26.84 17.58 -10.22
N LEU A 17 26.60 16.79 -9.18
CA LEU A 17 27.56 16.55 -8.12
C LEU A 17 28.78 15.80 -8.70
N GLY A 18 29.98 16.14 -8.21
CA GLY A 18 31.18 15.41 -8.57
C GLY A 18 31.08 13.93 -8.17
N LEU A 19 31.79 13.05 -8.88
CA LEU A 19 31.78 11.59 -8.61
C LEU A 19 32.29 11.22 -7.20
N HIS A 20 33.04 12.11 -6.55
CA HIS A 20 33.53 11.97 -5.18
C HIS A 20 32.68 12.72 -4.15
N SER A 21 31.56 13.31 -4.57
CA SER A 21 30.64 13.96 -3.67
C SER A 21 30.13 12.94 -2.64
N PRO A 22 30.22 13.25 -1.33
CA PRO A 22 29.64 12.38 -0.31
C PRO A 22 28.10 12.36 -0.38
N ALA A 23 27.49 13.35 -1.05
CA ALA A 23 26.07 13.40 -1.36
C ALA A 23 25.79 12.81 -2.75
N VAL A 24 24.85 11.86 -2.82
CA VAL A 24 24.33 11.24 -4.04
C VAL A 24 22.84 10.98 -3.90
N ARG A 25 22.08 11.04 -4.99
CA ARG A 25 20.68 10.63 -5.03
C ARG A 25 20.62 9.13 -4.78
N ARG A 26 19.93 8.73 -3.72
CA ARG A 26 19.82 7.33 -3.30
C ARG A 26 18.60 6.71 -3.99
N PRO A 27 18.76 5.64 -4.80
CA PRO A 27 17.64 4.96 -5.45
C PRO A 27 16.67 4.38 -4.41
N LYS A 28 15.36 4.53 -4.68
CA LYS A 28 14.29 3.99 -3.82
C LYS A 28 14.31 2.46 -3.84
N ARG A 29 14.56 1.86 -5.01
CA ARG A 29 14.66 0.42 -5.18
C ARG A 29 15.90 -0.09 -4.48
N PRO A 30 15.75 -1.07 -3.60
CA PRO A 30 16.88 -1.70 -2.95
C PRO A 30 17.79 -2.46 -3.93
N PRO A 31 19.10 -2.57 -3.66
CA PRO A 31 20.10 -3.22 -4.52
C PRO A 31 19.76 -4.61 -5.11
N VAL A 32 18.85 -5.39 -4.54
CA VAL A 32 18.46 -6.69 -5.16
C VAL A 32 17.43 -6.58 -6.29
N LEU A 33 16.56 -5.58 -6.20
CA LEU A 33 15.43 -5.44 -7.13
C LEU A 33 15.93 -4.68 -8.37
N ARG A 34 17.10 -4.08 -8.23
CA ARG A 34 17.93 -3.53 -9.28
C ARG A 34 18.41 -4.66 -10.17
N HIS A 35 18.09 -4.54 -11.45
CA HIS A 35 18.70 -5.36 -12.49
C HIS A 35 20.21 -5.09 -12.56
N ALA A 36 20.96 -5.97 -13.19
CA ALA A 36 22.42 -5.92 -13.24
C ALA A 36 22.99 -4.62 -13.86
N ASP A 37 22.17 -3.87 -14.59
CA ASP A 37 22.46 -2.61 -15.27
C ASP A 37 21.74 -1.40 -14.63
N PHE A 38 21.16 -1.54 -13.44
CA PHE A 38 20.38 -0.48 -12.81
C PHE A 38 21.26 0.71 -12.44
N GLU A 39 22.40 0.46 -11.79
CA GLU A 39 23.36 1.47 -11.39
C GLU A 39 23.96 2.18 -12.61
N ASP A 40 23.96 1.52 -13.78
CA ASP A 40 24.34 2.13 -15.05
C ASP A 40 23.24 3.08 -15.57
N LYS A 41 21.97 2.74 -15.31
CA LYS A 41 20.77 3.46 -15.79
C LYS A 41 20.24 4.53 -14.83
N TYR A 42 20.58 4.48 -13.55
CA TYR A 42 20.07 5.39 -12.53
C TYR A 42 20.88 6.68 -12.45
N ASP A 43 20.21 7.84 -12.34
CA ASP A 43 20.86 9.13 -12.16
C ASP A 43 21.16 9.40 -10.67
N PHE A 44 22.42 9.28 -10.27
CA PHE A 44 22.87 9.53 -8.89
C PHE A 44 23.26 10.98 -8.60
N HIS A 45 23.61 11.78 -9.61
CA HIS A 45 24.43 12.96 -9.38
C HIS A 45 23.83 14.25 -9.94
N THR A 46 22.94 14.18 -10.93
CA THR A 46 22.37 15.39 -11.54
C THR A 46 21.48 16.09 -10.53
N VAL A 47 21.77 17.34 -10.16
CA VAL A 47 20.93 18.16 -9.28
C VAL A 47 19.79 18.77 -10.09
N PHE A 48 20.12 19.38 -11.24
CA PHE A 48 19.15 19.84 -12.23
C PHE A 48 19.73 19.79 -13.65
N TYR A 49 18.83 19.62 -14.62
CA TYR A 49 19.13 19.52 -16.05
C TYR A 49 19.40 20.87 -16.69
N ASP A 50 18.74 21.93 -16.23
CA ASP A 50 18.91 23.28 -16.74
C ASP A 50 18.45 24.35 -15.74
N CYS A 51 18.99 25.55 -15.88
CA CYS A 51 18.61 26.77 -15.16
C CYS A 51 18.36 27.89 -16.17
N PHE A 52 17.13 28.40 -16.24
CA PHE A 52 16.74 29.35 -17.27
C PHE A 52 15.66 30.34 -16.83
N TRP A 53 15.54 31.46 -17.53
CA TRP A 53 14.53 32.47 -17.27
C TRP A 53 13.12 31.99 -17.64
N SER A 54 12.11 32.34 -16.83
CA SER A 54 10.70 32.25 -17.21
C SER A 54 10.39 33.17 -18.39
N ALA A 55 9.33 32.87 -19.15
CA ALA A 55 8.96 33.63 -20.35
C ALA A 55 8.68 35.12 -20.07
N ASP A 56 8.23 35.47 -18.86
CA ASP A 56 8.03 36.87 -18.43
C ASP A 56 9.31 37.58 -17.96
N GLY A 57 10.42 36.83 -17.86
CA GLY A 57 11.72 37.31 -17.39
C GLY A 57 11.71 37.79 -15.94
N LYS A 58 10.82 37.25 -15.08
CA LYS A 58 10.72 37.62 -13.65
C LYS A 58 11.32 36.58 -12.70
N SER A 59 11.50 35.35 -13.15
CA SER A 59 11.98 34.25 -12.32
C SER A 59 12.93 33.34 -13.08
N LEU A 60 13.79 32.64 -12.33
CA LEU A 60 14.57 31.51 -12.81
C LEU A 60 13.81 30.22 -12.51
N LYS A 61 13.85 29.28 -13.44
CA LYS A 61 13.40 27.91 -13.27
C LYS A 61 14.60 26.97 -13.34
N LEU A 62 14.72 26.11 -12.34
CA LEU A 62 15.67 24.99 -12.33
C LEU A 62 14.85 23.71 -12.39
N ILE A 63 15.05 22.91 -13.44
CA ILE A 63 14.28 21.68 -13.68
C ILE A 63 15.23 20.50 -13.65
N GLY A 64 14.91 19.47 -12.88
CA GLY A 64 15.79 18.33 -12.67
C GLY A 64 15.07 17.04 -12.29
N PRO A 65 15.81 15.94 -12.18
CA PRO A 65 15.29 14.75 -11.54
C PRO A 65 14.90 15.07 -10.10
N ALA A 66 13.92 14.35 -9.55
CA ALA A 66 13.50 14.56 -8.16
C ALA A 66 14.71 14.55 -7.22
N LEU A 67 14.84 15.57 -6.38
CA LEU A 67 15.99 15.72 -5.48
C LEU A 67 16.02 14.61 -4.43
N MET A 68 14.86 14.15 -3.97
CA MET A 68 14.76 13.10 -2.94
C MET A 68 15.63 13.45 -1.73
N ASN A 69 16.53 12.56 -1.31
CA ASN A 69 17.46 12.80 -0.21
C ASN A 69 18.42 13.97 -0.47
N LEU A 70 18.69 14.35 -1.73
CA LEU A 70 19.58 15.47 -2.04
C LEU A 70 19.05 16.82 -1.56
N GLU A 71 17.74 16.96 -1.40
CA GLU A 71 17.17 18.20 -0.87
C GLU A 71 17.67 18.47 0.57
N ALA A 72 17.60 17.43 1.41
CA ALA A 72 18.08 17.48 2.79
C ALA A 72 19.62 17.41 2.89
N ASP A 73 20.27 16.60 2.04
CA ASP A 73 21.72 16.41 2.07
C ASP A 73 22.47 17.66 1.58
N LEU A 74 21.95 18.38 0.57
CA LEU A 74 22.65 19.53 -0.01
C LEU A 74 22.32 20.86 0.68
N LYS A 75 21.11 21.03 1.24
CA LYS A 75 20.65 22.29 1.87
C LYS A 75 20.91 23.52 0.99
N LEU A 76 20.39 23.49 -0.24
CA LEU A 76 20.69 24.48 -1.27
C LEU A 76 20.30 25.91 -0.84
N ARG A 77 21.24 26.84 -0.99
CA ARG A 77 21.02 28.29 -0.83
C ARG A 77 21.43 29.01 -2.11
N PHE A 78 20.62 29.99 -2.53
CA PHE A 78 20.75 30.62 -3.83
C PHE A 78 21.08 32.10 -3.67
N PHE A 79 22.03 32.62 -4.46
CA PHE A 79 22.45 34.01 -4.41
C PHE A 79 22.54 34.61 -5.81
N ALA A 80 21.95 35.80 -5.99
CA ALA A 80 22.01 36.54 -7.24
C ALA A 80 23.33 37.31 -7.36
N MET A 81 24.14 36.98 -8.37
CA MET A 81 25.40 37.68 -8.63
C MET A 81 25.24 38.74 -9.73
N PRO A 82 25.96 39.88 -9.63
CA PRO A 82 26.99 40.20 -8.62
C PRO A 82 26.46 40.76 -7.28
N GLY A 83 25.15 40.98 -7.14
CA GLY A 83 24.57 41.66 -5.97
C GLY A 83 24.67 40.94 -4.62
N GLY A 84 24.92 39.63 -4.61
CA GLY A 84 25.04 38.81 -3.39
C GLY A 84 23.72 38.59 -2.63
N GLU A 85 22.59 39.07 -3.16
CA GLU A 85 21.25 38.90 -2.59
C GLU A 85 20.87 37.41 -2.52
N GLU A 86 20.46 36.92 -1.34
CA GLU A 86 19.95 35.56 -1.20
C GLU A 86 18.53 35.45 -1.77
N LEU A 87 18.36 34.57 -2.77
CA LEU A 87 17.08 34.29 -3.40
C LEU A 87 16.38 33.16 -2.67
N LYS A 88 15.11 33.39 -2.27
CA LYS A 88 14.30 32.35 -1.64
C LYS A 88 13.55 31.53 -2.70
N PRO A 89 13.66 30.19 -2.69
CA PRO A 89 12.90 29.33 -3.58
C PRO A 89 11.41 29.42 -3.28
N VAL A 90 10.61 29.56 -4.33
CA VAL A 90 9.16 29.38 -4.29
C VAL A 90 8.90 27.88 -4.40
N PRO A 91 8.17 27.27 -3.45
CA PRO A 91 7.85 25.85 -3.52
C PRO A 91 7.04 25.54 -4.77
N VAL A 92 7.54 24.64 -5.62
CA VAL A 92 6.79 24.09 -6.75
C VAL A 92 6.84 22.57 -6.68
N SER A 93 5.73 21.95 -6.28
CA SER A 93 5.63 20.49 -6.18
C SER A 93 5.27 19.88 -7.54
N ARG A 94 6.01 18.84 -7.93
CA ARG A 94 5.83 18.06 -9.15
C ARG A 94 5.90 16.58 -8.77
N VAL A 95 5.07 15.75 -9.41
CA VAL A 95 4.87 14.33 -9.07
C VAL A 95 6.17 13.52 -9.22
N PHE A 96 6.97 13.80 -10.26
CA PHE A 96 8.09 12.92 -10.66
C PHE A 96 9.44 13.63 -10.86
N ILE A 97 9.47 14.95 -10.70
CA ILE A 97 10.66 15.79 -10.92
C ILE A 97 10.78 16.81 -9.78
N SER A 98 11.91 17.51 -9.71
CA SER A 98 12.04 18.70 -8.88
C SER A 98 12.09 19.95 -9.75
N GLU A 99 11.26 20.93 -9.40
CA GLU A 99 11.25 22.26 -9.99
C GLU A 99 11.54 23.28 -8.88
N ILE A 100 12.59 24.08 -9.05
CA ILE A 100 12.88 25.20 -8.16
C ILE A 100 12.64 26.49 -8.92
N THR A 101 11.71 27.31 -8.43
CA THR A 101 11.46 28.65 -8.99
C THR A 101 12.07 29.71 -8.06
N LEU A 102 12.91 30.59 -8.61
CA LEU A 102 13.54 31.69 -7.88
C LEU A 102 13.10 33.02 -8.48
N ARG A 103 12.50 33.91 -7.70
CA ARG A 103 12.34 35.30 -8.16
C ARG A 103 13.72 35.95 -8.19
N ALA A 104 14.07 36.56 -9.32
CA ALA A 104 15.42 37.08 -9.55
C ALA A 104 15.38 38.42 -10.30
N PRO A 105 16.29 39.35 -9.99
CA PRO A 105 16.37 40.62 -10.71
C PRO A 105 16.91 40.41 -12.13
N ARG A 106 16.35 41.11 -13.14
CA ARG A 106 16.75 40.98 -14.55
C ARG A 106 18.23 41.24 -14.85
N LYS A 107 18.94 41.93 -13.95
CA LYS A 107 20.39 42.20 -14.03
C LYS A 107 21.27 41.04 -13.52
N LEU A 108 20.68 39.94 -13.06
CA LEU A 108 21.41 38.76 -12.59
C LEU A 108 22.24 38.18 -13.74
N GLN A 109 23.54 38.04 -13.51
CA GLN A 109 24.48 37.46 -14.48
C GLN A 109 24.79 36.00 -14.17
N CYS A 110 24.83 35.65 -12.88
CA CYS A 110 25.12 34.31 -12.42
C CYS A 110 24.32 34.02 -11.15
N LEU A 111 23.88 32.78 -11.03
CA LEU A 111 23.32 32.20 -9.83
C LEU A 111 24.42 31.45 -9.09
N ARG A 112 24.80 31.93 -7.92
CA ARG A 112 25.70 31.21 -7.00
C ARG A 112 24.85 30.33 -6.10
N ILE A 113 25.13 29.04 -6.09
CA ILE A 113 24.42 28.03 -5.29
C ILE A 113 25.38 27.50 -4.23
N GLU A 114 25.12 27.75 -2.96
CA GLU A 114 25.86 27.17 -1.85
C GLU A 114 25.17 25.87 -1.40
N SER A 115 25.96 24.85 -1.08
CA SER A 115 25.47 23.57 -0.60
C SER A 115 26.49 22.89 0.32
N ALA A 116 26.06 21.83 1.02
CA ALA A 116 26.96 20.97 1.78
C ALA A 116 27.99 20.22 0.89
N ALA A 117 27.74 20.10 -0.42
CA ALA A 117 28.65 19.49 -1.38
C ALA A 117 29.59 20.51 -2.07
N GLY A 118 29.53 21.79 -1.67
CA GLY A 118 30.33 22.87 -2.25
C GLY A 118 29.49 23.96 -2.91
N THR A 119 30.15 24.89 -3.58
CA THR A 119 29.52 26.03 -4.26
C THR A 119 29.52 25.82 -5.77
N ALA A 120 28.37 26.01 -6.41
CA ALA A 120 28.23 26.02 -7.86
C ALA A 120 27.93 27.43 -8.37
N TYR A 121 28.42 27.74 -9.56
CA TYR A 121 28.13 28.99 -10.27
C TYR A 121 27.49 28.63 -11.60
N VAL A 122 26.27 29.12 -11.79
CA VAL A 122 25.40 28.73 -12.90
C VAL A 122 24.98 29.99 -13.62
N VAL A 123 25.16 30.04 -14.94
CA VAL A 123 24.73 31.19 -15.75
C VAL A 123 23.35 30.90 -16.29
N PRO A 124 22.28 31.57 -15.82
CA PRO A 124 20.95 31.21 -16.27
C PRO A 124 20.75 31.48 -17.75
N GLN A 125 20.13 30.52 -18.42
CA GLN A 125 19.94 30.54 -19.86
C GLN A 125 18.65 31.30 -20.25
N PRO A 126 18.56 31.86 -21.46
CA PRO A 126 17.39 32.64 -21.90
C PRO A 126 16.19 31.74 -22.17
N ASN A 127 14.97 32.18 -21.86
CA ASN A 127 13.78 31.47 -22.32
C ASN A 127 13.73 31.41 -23.86
N LEU A 128 13.40 30.25 -24.43
CA LEU A 128 13.39 30.03 -25.89
C LEU A 128 11.98 29.86 -26.47
N SER A 129 10.93 30.19 -25.71
CA SER A 129 9.54 30.04 -26.17
C SER A 129 9.17 30.89 -27.38
N SER A 130 9.90 31.98 -27.62
CA SER A 130 9.76 32.81 -28.82
C SER A 130 10.08 32.06 -30.12
N LEU A 131 10.94 31.03 -30.07
CA LEU A 131 11.23 30.16 -31.23
C LEU A 131 9.98 29.42 -31.71
N PHE A 132 9.05 29.10 -30.81
CA PHE A 132 7.82 28.39 -31.14
C PHE A 132 6.57 29.25 -31.00
N ALA A 133 6.71 30.56 -30.82
CA ALA A 133 5.59 31.48 -30.71
C ALA A 133 4.60 31.31 -31.87
N GLY A 134 3.36 30.90 -31.56
CA GLY A 134 2.29 30.71 -32.54
C GLY A 134 2.43 29.48 -33.47
N ARG A 135 3.47 28.65 -33.30
CA ARG A 135 3.75 27.45 -34.10
C ARG A 135 3.09 26.19 -33.53
N ARG A 136 2.92 25.17 -34.39
CA ARG A 136 2.42 23.82 -34.07
C ARG A 136 3.60 22.87 -33.99
N VAL A 137 3.89 22.42 -32.76
CA VAL A 137 5.16 21.77 -32.44
C VAL A 137 4.97 20.25 -32.31
N LEU A 138 5.80 19.47 -32.99
CA LEU A 138 6.04 18.07 -32.66
C LEU A 138 7.15 17.98 -31.61
N MET A 139 6.98 17.13 -30.61
CA MET A 139 7.99 16.91 -29.58
C MET A 139 8.18 15.43 -29.27
N THR A 140 9.44 15.02 -29.09
CA THR A 140 9.79 13.65 -28.71
C THR A 140 11.14 13.56 -27.99
N LEU A 141 11.35 12.43 -27.30
CA LEU A 141 12.65 11.97 -26.82
C LEU A 141 13.12 10.82 -27.72
N SER A 142 14.27 10.98 -28.36
CA SER A 142 14.83 10.02 -29.32
C SER A 142 16.09 9.36 -28.77
N GLN A 143 16.26 8.06 -29.04
CA GLN A 143 17.56 7.39 -28.93
C GLN A 143 17.66 6.33 -30.03
N ASN A 144 18.67 6.45 -30.89
CA ASN A 144 18.96 5.53 -32.00
C ASN A 144 17.83 5.37 -33.04
N ASN A 145 16.84 6.26 -33.09
CA ASN A 145 15.87 6.25 -34.19
C ASN A 145 16.53 6.74 -35.47
N GLU A 146 16.50 5.97 -36.55
CA GLU A 146 17.08 6.34 -37.85
C GLU A 146 16.64 7.76 -38.27
N LEU A 147 17.56 8.54 -38.83
CA LEU A 147 17.29 9.94 -39.19
C LEU A 147 16.18 10.03 -40.25
N GLU A 148 16.07 9.03 -41.13
CA GLU A 148 15.02 8.90 -42.13
C GLU A 148 13.65 8.67 -41.49
N TRP A 149 13.56 7.99 -40.34
CA TRP A 149 12.32 7.81 -39.59
C TRP A 149 11.88 9.10 -38.92
N ILE A 150 12.83 9.84 -38.32
CA ILE A 150 12.57 11.16 -37.75
C ILE A 150 12.06 12.12 -38.82
N ARG A 151 12.68 12.09 -40.01
CA ARG A 151 12.26 12.87 -41.18
C ARG A 151 10.84 12.50 -41.63
N ASP A 152 10.55 11.22 -41.82
CA ASP A 152 9.24 10.75 -42.29
C ASP A 152 8.13 11.10 -41.27
N TRP A 153 8.42 10.94 -39.98
CA TRP A 153 7.55 11.34 -38.88
C TRP A 153 7.18 12.84 -38.93
N ILE A 154 8.16 13.71 -39.15
CA ILE A 154 7.91 15.16 -39.27
C ILE A 154 7.13 15.49 -40.55
N ILE A 155 7.52 14.94 -41.70
CA ILE A 155 6.88 15.21 -43.00
C ILE A 155 5.40 14.80 -42.97
N PHE A 156 5.09 13.65 -42.37
CA PHE A 156 3.72 13.17 -42.25
C PHE A 156 2.83 14.18 -41.51
N HIS A 157 3.27 14.63 -40.33
CA HIS A 157 2.50 15.57 -39.51
C HIS A 157 2.49 16.99 -40.09
N GLN A 158 3.55 17.39 -40.79
CA GLN A 158 3.58 18.66 -41.53
C GLN A 158 2.49 18.67 -42.60
N ARG A 159 2.48 17.68 -43.49
CA ARG A 159 1.57 17.66 -44.66
C ARG A 159 0.12 17.40 -44.29
N LEU A 160 -0.15 16.57 -43.27
CA LEU A 160 -1.51 16.18 -42.92
C LEU A 160 -2.12 17.01 -41.77
N HIS A 161 -1.29 17.52 -40.86
CA HIS A 161 -1.77 18.22 -39.67
C HIS A 161 -1.30 19.67 -39.58
N GLY A 162 -0.42 20.12 -40.47
CA GLY A 162 0.09 21.49 -40.51
C GLY A 162 1.09 21.78 -39.39
N CYS A 163 1.90 20.79 -39.01
CA CYS A 163 3.08 20.98 -38.17
C CYS A 163 4.10 21.89 -38.87
N ASP A 164 4.68 22.85 -38.15
CA ASP A 164 5.68 23.80 -38.67
C ASP A 164 6.91 23.94 -37.75
N ALA A 165 7.00 23.10 -36.71
CA ALA A 165 8.12 23.05 -35.77
C ALA A 165 8.35 21.66 -35.18
N ALA A 166 9.61 21.31 -34.92
CA ALA A 166 9.98 20.05 -34.27
C ALA A 166 11.00 20.30 -33.15
N LEU A 167 10.75 19.73 -31.97
CA LEU A 167 11.62 19.75 -30.79
C LEU A 167 12.02 18.32 -30.44
N VAL A 168 13.28 17.97 -30.72
CA VAL A 168 13.80 16.62 -30.51
C VAL A 168 14.88 16.65 -29.44
N TYR A 169 14.69 15.88 -28.37
CA TYR A 169 15.74 15.62 -27.39
C TYR A 169 16.45 14.32 -27.77
N ASP A 170 17.74 14.38 -28.09
CA ASP A 170 18.57 13.21 -28.36
C ASP A 170 19.18 12.68 -27.06
N ASN A 171 18.81 11.47 -26.64
CA ASN A 171 19.29 10.88 -25.40
C ASN A 171 20.51 9.99 -25.65
N ASN A 172 21.64 10.57 -26.05
CA ASN A 172 22.89 9.86 -26.36
C ASN A 172 22.71 8.79 -27.44
N SER A 173 22.19 9.18 -28.61
CA SER A 173 22.20 8.29 -29.77
C SER A 173 23.62 7.86 -30.14
N THR A 174 23.72 6.64 -30.65
CA THR A 174 24.97 6.01 -31.11
C THR A 174 24.94 5.75 -32.62
N PHE A 175 23.79 5.91 -33.25
CA PHE A 175 23.63 5.76 -34.71
C PHE A 175 24.09 7.01 -35.47
N TYR A 176 24.06 8.17 -34.80
CA TYR A 176 24.41 9.47 -35.33
C TYR A 176 24.81 10.41 -34.17
N ASP A 177 25.48 11.50 -34.52
CA ASP A 177 25.73 12.63 -33.64
C ASP A 177 24.55 13.62 -33.66
N VAL A 178 24.37 14.38 -32.57
CA VAL A 178 23.30 15.39 -32.48
C VAL A 178 23.42 16.46 -33.57
N SER A 179 24.61 16.74 -34.09
CA SER A 179 24.82 17.66 -35.22
C SER A 179 24.22 17.15 -36.52
N GLU A 180 24.25 15.84 -36.78
CA GLU A 180 23.57 15.23 -37.93
C GLU A 180 22.06 15.28 -37.77
N LEU A 181 21.56 15.06 -36.55
CA LEU A 181 20.14 15.25 -36.26
C LEU A 181 19.71 16.70 -36.50
N LYS A 182 20.50 17.69 -36.05
CA LYS A 182 20.27 19.11 -36.38
C LYS A 182 20.27 19.35 -37.88
N GLY A 183 21.21 18.75 -38.62
CA GLY A 183 21.26 18.80 -40.08
C GLY A 183 20.02 18.19 -40.73
N CYS A 184 19.56 17.04 -40.24
CA CYS A 184 18.33 16.39 -40.68
C CYS A 184 17.11 17.31 -40.53
N LEU A 185 16.94 17.92 -39.34
CA LEU A 185 15.83 18.83 -39.07
C LEU A 185 15.90 20.10 -39.93
N ALA A 186 17.10 20.67 -40.12
CA ALA A 186 17.34 21.84 -40.96
C ALA A 186 17.05 21.59 -42.44
N ALA A 187 17.19 20.35 -42.91
CA ALA A 187 16.94 19.96 -44.29
C ALA A 187 15.45 19.84 -44.63
N ILE A 188 14.54 19.83 -43.65
CA ILE A 188 13.09 19.70 -43.88
C ILE A 188 12.50 21.10 -44.15
N PRO A 189 12.01 21.39 -45.39
CA PRO A 189 11.51 22.71 -45.72
C PRO A 189 10.31 23.11 -44.87
N GLY A 190 10.30 24.35 -44.37
CA GLY A 190 9.17 24.90 -43.60
C GLY A 190 9.07 24.39 -42.16
N ILE A 191 10.07 23.67 -41.64
CA ILE A 191 10.15 23.26 -40.24
C ILE A 191 11.17 24.11 -39.49
N THR A 192 10.74 24.66 -38.35
CA THR A 192 11.68 25.20 -37.34
C THR A 192 12.11 24.06 -36.43
N GLY A 193 13.30 23.51 -36.68
CA GLY A 193 13.83 22.35 -35.96
C GLY A 193 14.79 22.74 -34.83
N VAL A 194 14.57 22.20 -33.64
CA VAL A 194 15.49 22.26 -32.51
C VAL A 194 15.84 20.84 -32.09
N ALA A 195 17.12 20.49 -32.13
CA ALA A 195 17.64 19.26 -31.58
C ALA A 195 18.64 19.55 -30.46
N LEU A 196 18.42 18.94 -29.29
CA LEU A 196 19.28 19.08 -28.12
C LEU A 196 19.95 17.77 -27.79
N ASN A 197 21.23 17.83 -27.43
CA ASN A 197 21.84 16.72 -26.72
C ASN A 197 21.26 16.71 -25.30
N TRP A 198 20.69 15.58 -24.90
CA TRP A 198 20.08 15.38 -23.60
C TRP A 198 20.81 14.23 -22.88
N PRO A 199 22.05 14.47 -22.40
CA PRO A 199 22.98 13.41 -22.01
C PRO A 199 22.68 12.79 -20.63
N TYR A 200 21.44 12.90 -20.16
CA TYR A 200 21.03 12.45 -18.85
C TYR A 200 20.57 11.00 -18.87
N ARG A 201 20.82 10.28 -17.78
CA ARG A 201 20.44 8.87 -17.68
C ARG A 201 18.92 8.74 -17.73
N TYR A 202 18.41 7.94 -18.68
CA TYR A 202 16.97 7.76 -18.88
C TYR A 202 16.23 7.36 -17.59
N GLY A 203 16.86 6.44 -16.85
CA GLY A 203 16.33 5.83 -15.64
C GLY A 203 16.17 4.31 -15.81
N PRO A 204 16.20 3.56 -14.71
CA PRO A 204 16.05 2.11 -14.71
C PRO A 204 14.61 1.68 -15.03
N PHE A 205 14.41 0.98 -16.15
CA PHE A 205 13.14 0.37 -16.55
C PHE A 205 13.29 -1.14 -16.69
N ASP A 206 12.46 -1.94 -16.03
CA ASP A 206 12.57 -3.41 -16.03
C ASP A 206 11.43 -4.13 -16.77
N GLY A 207 10.37 -3.44 -17.20
CA GLY A 207 9.23 -4.02 -17.92
C GLY A 207 8.52 -5.18 -17.20
N ARG A 208 8.97 -5.52 -15.98
CA ARG A 208 8.22 -6.22 -14.94
C ARG A 208 7.43 -5.10 -14.29
N LEU A 209 6.13 -5.24 -14.17
CA LEU A 209 5.35 -4.26 -13.46
C LEU A 209 6.01 -4.06 -12.09
N PRO A 210 6.43 -2.83 -11.72
CA PRO A 210 6.97 -2.63 -10.39
C PRO A 210 5.90 -3.18 -9.44
N LEU A 211 6.33 -3.98 -8.47
CA LEU A 211 5.45 -4.69 -7.53
C LEU A 211 4.38 -3.76 -6.94
N THR A 212 4.67 -2.46 -6.95
CA THR A 212 3.76 -1.34 -6.76
C THR A 212 4.27 -0.09 -7.51
N TYR A 213 3.41 0.88 -7.89
CA TYR A 213 3.81 2.24 -8.36
C TYR A 213 4.69 3.04 -7.37
N ASP A 214 4.99 2.42 -6.24
CA ASP A 214 5.62 2.97 -5.05
C ASP A 214 7.15 3.09 -5.26
N LEU A 215 7.77 2.10 -5.89
CA LEU A 215 9.21 2.15 -6.17
C LEU A 215 9.55 2.88 -7.48
N TRP A 216 8.75 3.86 -7.89
CA TRP A 216 8.99 4.58 -9.13
C TRP A 216 10.28 5.41 -9.02
N GLU A 217 11.23 5.09 -9.88
CA GLU A 217 12.52 5.78 -9.97
C GLU A 217 13.11 5.71 -11.41
N GLY A 218 12.27 5.33 -12.37
CA GLY A 218 12.71 4.76 -13.64
C GLY A 218 12.69 5.68 -14.86
N HIS A 219 12.15 6.91 -14.75
CA HIS A 219 11.92 7.76 -15.92
C HIS A 219 12.14 9.26 -15.65
N PHE A 220 13.00 9.64 -14.70
CA PHE A 220 13.20 11.06 -14.36
C PHE A 220 13.60 11.93 -15.56
N CYS A 221 14.40 11.36 -16.46
CA CYS A 221 14.87 12.03 -17.66
C CYS A 221 13.73 12.43 -18.59
N GLN A 222 12.78 11.51 -18.80
CA GLN A 222 11.66 11.76 -19.71
C GLN A 222 10.68 12.78 -19.11
N PHE A 223 10.33 12.67 -17.83
CA PHE A 223 9.47 13.66 -17.17
C PHE A 223 10.14 15.03 -17.05
N GLY A 224 11.45 15.06 -16.76
CA GLY A 224 12.22 16.30 -16.69
C GLY A 224 12.34 16.97 -18.06
N MET A 225 12.53 16.19 -19.13
CA MET A 225 12.49 16.69 -20.50
C MET A 225 11.14 17.34 -20.82
N LEU A 226 10.02 16.70 -20.47
CA LEU A 226 8.69 17.21 -20.80
C LEU A 226 8.40 18.56 -20.13
N GLU A 227 8.70 18.71 -18.85
CA GLU A 227 8.52 19.98 -18.14
C GLU A 227 9.58 21.02 -18.55
N HIS A 228 10.81 20.59 -18.86
CA HIS A 228 11.80 21.46 -19.48
C HIS A 228 11.29 22.02 -20.81
N ALA A 229 10.74 21.16 -21.69
CA ALA A 229 10.15 21.59 -22.95
C ALA A 229 8.98 22.56 -22.73
N ARG A 230 8.07 22.24 -21.81
CA ARG A 230 6.91 23.06 -21.45
C ARG A 230 7.32 24.51 -21.15
N TYR A 231 8.26 24.71 -20.23
CA TYR A 231 8.61 26.06 -19.78
C TYR A 231 9.70 26.72 -20.61
N ARG A 232 10.64 25.96 -21.17
CA ARG A 232 11.77 26.52 -21.92
C ARG A 232 11.39 26.89 -23.35
N PHE A 233 10.49 26.12 -23.97
CA PHE A 233 10.21 26.21 -25.42
C PHE A 233 8.72 26.36 -25.76
N LEU A 234 7.82 25.70 -25.03
CA LEU A 234 6.44 25.54 -25.49
C LEU A 234 5.47 26.59 -24.94
N ALA A 235 5.88 27.42 -23.98
CA ALA A 235 4.99 28.38 -23.32
C ALA A 235 4.23 29.33 -24.27
N SER A 236 4.82 29.65 -25.43
CA SER A 236 4.20 30.48 -26.47
C SER A 236 3.76 29.70 -27.72
N ALA A 237 3.89 28.37 -27.72
CA ALA A 237 3.44 27.53 -28.82
C ALA A 237 1.92 27.57 -28.96
N ARG A 238 1.43 27.52 -30.20
CA ARG A 238 -0.01 27.46 -30.48
C ARG A 238 -0.58 26.13 -30.00
N SER A 239 0.12 25.04 -30.27
CA SER A 239 -0.19 23.70 -29.79
C SER A 239 1.03 22.80 -29.94
N CYS A 240 1.08 21.73 -29.14
CA CYS A 240 2.14 20.75 -29.11
C CYS A 240 1.55 19.34 -29.17
N LEU A 241 2.16 18.45 -29.93
CA LEU A 241 1.83 17.04 -29.99
C LEU A 241 3.04 16.24 -29.47
N ASN A 242 2.83 15.54 -28.35
CA ASN A 242 3.83 14.64 -27.76
C ASN A 242 3.59 13.22 -28.32
N LEU A 243 4.54 12.73 -29.12
CA LEU A 243 4.37 11.49 -29.87
C LEU A 243 5.73 10.82 -30.09
N ASP A 244 5.76 9.48 -30.08
CA ASP A 244 6.98 8.72 -30.37
C ASP A 244 7.22 8.67 -31.88
N ILE A 245 8.48 8.47 -32.30
CA ILE A 245 8.86 8.50 -33.73
C ILE A 245 8.21 7.36 -34.53
N ASP A 246 7.94 6.22 -33.88
CA ASP A 246 7.25 5.06 -34.43
C ASP A 246 5.72 5.17 -34.36
N GLU A 247 5.18 6.34 -34.02
CA GLU A 247 3.76 6.59 -33.90
C GLU A 247 3.30 7.69 -34.85
N LEU A 248 2.21 7.45 -35.57
CA LEU A 248 1.54 8.45 -36.41
C LEU A 248 0.10 8.66 -35.94
N VAL A 249 -0.32 9.91 -35.74
CA VAL A 249 -1.71 10.20 -35.38
C VAL A 249 -2.58 10.31 -36.62
N THR A 250 -3.80 9.78 -36.56
CA THR A 250 -4.81 9.87 -37.61
C THR A 250 -6.07 10.50 -37.04
N CYS A 251 -6.80 11.24 -37.88
CA CYS A 251 -8.00 11.96 -37.46
C CYS A 251 -9.15 11.73 -38.45
N PRO A 252 -10.41 11.72 -37.99
CA PRO A 252 -11.57 11.51 -38.85
C PRO A 252 -11.66 12.60 -39.93
N GLY A 253 -12.03 12.21 -41.14
CA GLY A 253 -12.29 13.14 -42.25
C GLY A 253 -11.09 14.02 -42.63
N GLY A 254 -9.85 13.59 -42.33
CA GLY A 254 -8.64 14.35 -42.66
C GLY A 254 -8.44 15.63 -41.84
N LYS A 255 -9.11 15.76 -40.69
CA LYS A 255 -8.94 16.90 -39.78
C LYS A 255 -7.52 16.95 -39.19
N SER A 256 -7.08 18.14 -38.78
CA SER A 256 -5.79 18.31 -38.10
C SER A 256 -5.93 18.09 -36.59
N ILE A 257 -5.08 17.25 -36.00
CA ILE A 257 -5.02 17.04 -34.56
C ILE A 257 -4.73 18.35 -33.81
N PHE A 258 -3.86 19.21 -34.36
CA PHE A 258 -3.56 20.51 -33.77
C PHE A 258 -4.78 21.42 -33.79
N LYS A 259 -5.53 21.50 -34.90
CA LYS A 259 -6.77 22.29 -34.98
C LYS A 259 -7.84 21.79 -34.01
N LEU A 260 -7.99 20.47 -33.88
CA LEU A 260 -8.93 19.86 -32.92
C LEU A 260 -8.55 20.22 -31.48
N THR A 261 -7.25 20.19 -31.17
CA THR A 261 -6.72 20.54 -29.85
C THR A 261 -6.88 22.03 -29.54
N GLU A 262 -6.62 22.90 -30.51
CA GLU A 262 -6.81 24.36 -30.42
C GLU A 262 -8.27 24.73 -30.16
N ALA A 263 -9.21 24.01 -30.79
CA ALA A 263 -10.64 24.18 -30.61
C ALA A 263 -11.18 23.55 -29.31
N SER A 264 -10.42 22.66 -28.67
CA SER A 264 -10.82 22.08 -27.38
C SER A 264 -10.85 23.16 -26.29
N PRO A 265 -11.97 23.30 -25.54
CA PRO A 265 -12.08 24.29 -24.46
C PRO A 265 -10.97 24.18 -23.41
N ARG A 266 -10.52 22.94 -23.12
CA ARG A 266 -9.43 22.65 -22.20
C ARG A 266 -8.05 22.74 -22.84
N GLY A 267 -7.97 22.82 -24.17
CA GLY A 267 -6.70 22.79 -24.89
C GLY A 267 -5.92 21.49 -24.67
N HIS A 268 -6.58 20.38 -24.36
CA HIS A 268 -5.96 19.07 -24.15
C HIS A 268 -6.82 18.01 -24.83
N LEU A 269 -6.19 17.09 -25.57
CA LEU A 269 -6.82 15.89 -26.14
C LEU A 269 -5.88 14.71 -25.93
N LYS A 270 -6.38 13.64 -25.29
CA LYS A 270 -5.67 12.39 -25.04
C LYS A 270 -6.33 11.28 -25.83
N PHE A 271 -5.59 10.52 -26.63
CA PHE A 271 -6.16 9.54 -27.54
C PHE A 271 -5.35 8.24 -27.55
N SER A 272 -6.03 7.13 -27.81
CA SER A 272 -5.45 5.78 -27.85
C SER A 272 -5.12 5.37 -29.29
N GLY A 273 -4.43 4.25 -29.46
CA GLY A 273 -4.03 3.78 -30.79
C GLY A 273 -4.24 2.31 -31.08
N LYS A 274 -3.87 1.98 -32.31
CA LYS A 274 -3.88 0.64 -32.90
C LYS A 274 -2.47 0.27 -33.36
N TRP A 275 -2.14 -1.01 -33.23
CA TRP A 275 -0.87 -1.55 -33.70
C TRP A 275 -0.84 -1.70 -35.22
N VAL A 276 0.25 -1.26 -35.84
CA VAL A 276 0.63 -1.59 -37.22
C VAL A 276 1.66 -2.72 -37.15
N GLU A 277 1.33 -3.83 -37.81
CA GLU A 277 2.13 -5.05 -37.80
C GLU A 277 3.40 -4.89 -38.64
N ALA A 278 4.46 -5.63 -38.28
CA ALA A 278 5.76 -5.61 -38.97
C ALA A 278 5.73 -6.40 -40.29
N HIS A 279 4.69 -6.20 -41.09
CA HIS A 279 4.51 -6.78 -42.41
C HIS A 279 4.72 -5.69 -43.46
N ARG A 280 5.83 -5.79 -44.20
CA ARG A 280 6.09 -4.89 -45.33
C ARG A 280 5.10 -5.17 -46.44
N SER A 281 4.54 -4.09 -46.96
CA SER A 281 3.45 -4.20 -47.93
C SER A 281 3.98 -4.48 -49.34
N SER A 282 3.12 -5.04 -50.20
CA SER A 282 3.47 -5.44 -51.56
C SER A 282 4.00 -4.27 -52.40
N GLY A 283 5.10 -4.49 -53.13
CA GLY A 283 5.74 -3.47 -53.97
C GLY A 283 6.83 -2.64 -53.30
N THR A 284 7.16 -2.91 -52.02
CA THR A 284 8.31 -2.30 -51.33
C THR A 284 9.59 -3.12 -51.56
N ASP A 285 10.71 -2.44 -51.78
CA ASP A 285 12.02 -3.08 -51.97
C ASP A 285 12.58 -3.54 -50.62
N SER A 286 12.64 -4.85 -50.40
CA SER A 286 13.14 -5.45 -49.16
C SER A 286 14.62 -5.21 -48.92
N ALA A 287 15.39 -4.82 -49.95
CA ALA A 287 16.80 -4.49 -49.83
C ALA A 287 17.05 -3.08 -49.25
N LYS A 288 16.04 -2.20 -49.27
CA LYS A 288 16.13 -0.85 -48.69
C LYS A 288 15.72 -0.82 -47.22
N LYS A 289 16.28 0.15 -46.48
CA LYS A 289 15.90 0.41 -45.07
C LYS A 289 14.37 0.60 -44.98
N PRO A 290 13.70 0.02 -43.95
CA PRO A 290 12.25 0.15 -43.79
C PRO A 290 11.88 1.59 -43.40
N LEU A 291 10.78 2.11 -43.94
CA LEU A 291 10.22 3.43 -43.66
C LEU A 291 8.75 3.34 -43.23
N HIS A 292 8.19 4.40 -42.62
CA HIS A 292 6.76 4.44 -42.24
C HIS A 292 5.83 4.10 -43.39
N ARG A 293 6.18 4.54 -44.60
CA ARG A 293 5.41 4.31 -45.83
C ARG A 293 5.31 2.84 -46.24
N ASP A 294 6.11 1.94 -45.67
CA ASP A 294 6.15 0.53 -46.07
C ASP A 294 5.14 -0.35 -45.32
N PHE A 295 4.50 0.16 -44.25
CA PHE A 295 3.68 -0.62 -43.33
C PHE A 295 2.25 -0.06 -43.18
N TRP A 296 1.24 -0.87 -43.48
CA TRP A 296 -0.17 -0.50 -43.25
C TRP A 296 -1.08 -1.69 -42.94
N HIS A 297 -0.54 -2.78 -42.40
CA HIS A 297 -1.30 -3.99 -42.06
C HIS A 297 -1.54 -4.08 -40.55
N ARG A 298 -2.66 -4.68 -40.14
CA ARG A 298 -3.05 -4.92 -38.73
C ARG A 298 -3.60 -6.33 -38.55
N LYS A 299 -3.62 -6.86 -37.31
CA LYS A 299 -4.35 -8.11 -37.02
C LYS A 299 -5.87 -7.89 -37.07
N ALA A 300 -6.61 -8.80 -37.70
CA ALA A 300 -8.06 -8.67 -37.89
C ALA A 300 -8.85 -8.69 -36.56
N GLU A 301 -8.48 -9.57 -35.63
CA GLU A 301 -9.24 -9.85 -34.38
C GLU A 301 -8.70 -9.13 -33.12
N ARG A 302 -7.62 -8.34 -33.24
CA ARG A 302 -7.01 -7.69 -32.07
C ARG A 302 -7.86 -6.50 -31.60
N THR A 303 -8.50 -6.66 -30.44
CA THR A 303 -9.29 -5.61 -29.76
C THR A 303 -8.48 -4.75 -28.79
N GLN A 304 -7.29 -5.20 -28.38
CA GLN A 304 -6.43 -4.47 -27.44
C GLN A 304 -5.73 -3.28 -28.12
N GLY A 305 -6.00 -2.06 -27.64
CA GLY A 305 -5.33 -0.83 -28.09
C GLY A 305 -3.88 -0.72 -27.60
N CYS A 306 -3.11 0.19 -28.20
CA CYS A 306 -1.77 0.59 -27.70
C CYS A 306 -1.86 1.76 -26.70
N GLU A 307 -0.72 2.18 -26.18
CA GLU A 307 -0.62 3.24 -25.17
C GLU A 307 -1.20 4.57 -25.66
N ASN A 308 -1.62 5.42 -24.70
CA ASN A 308 -2.22 6.71 -25.01
C ASN A 308 -1.14 7.78 -25.28
N LYS A 309 -1.46 8.76 -26.12
CA LYS A 309 -0.68 10.00 -26.28
C LYS A 309 -1.60 11.21 -26.26
N TYR A 310 -1.03 12.40 -26.29
CA TYR A 310 -1.81 13.63 -26.17
C TYR A 310 -1.28 14.77 -27.04
N ALA A 311 -2.20 15.66 -27.38
CA ALA A 311 -1.93 16.98 -27.90
C ALA A 311 -2.45 18.04 -26.92
N VAL A 312 -1.75 19.17 -26.87
CA VAL A 312 -1.98 20.20 -25.86
C VAL A 312 -1.79 21.61 -26.42
N VAL A 313 -2.50 22.60 -25.86
CA VAL A 313 -2.24 24.04 -25.96
C VAL A 313 -1.52 24.44 -24.67
N PRO A 314 -0.17 24.54 -24.67
CA PRO A 314 0.60 24.65 -23.43
C PRO A 314 0.17 25.82 -22.54
N SER A 315 -0.19 26.96 -23.13
CA SER A 315 -0.62 28.16 -22.42
C SER A 315 -1.98 28.03 -21.70
N ARG A 316 -2.75 26.97 -21.97
CA ARG A 316 -4.04 26.68 -21.29
C ARG A 316 -3.89 25.69 -20.14
N ILE A 317 -2.71 25.11 -19.95
CA ILE A 317 -2.45 24.14 -18.87
C ILE A 317 -1.96 24.88 -17.63
N PRO A 318 -2.66 24.74 -16.49
CA PRO A 318 -2.29 25.46 -15.27
C PRO A 318 -0.95 24.97 -14.72
N ASP A 319 -0.23 25.85 -14.04
CA ASP A 319 1.05 25.55 -13.40
C ASP A 319 0.93 24.50 -12.28
N THR A 320 -0.27 24.14 -11.83
CA THR A 320 -0.52 23.05 -10.86
C THR A 320 -0.51 21.66 -11.50
N ALA A 321 -0.61 21.57 -12.83
CA ALA A 321 -0.56 20.32 -13.57
C ALA A 321 0.87 20.02 -14.06
N GLN A 322 1.17 18.75 -14.38
CA GLN A 322 2.50 18.34 -14.88
C GLN A 322 2.37 17.53 -16.18
N PHE A 323 3.18 17.85 -17.19
CA PHE A 323 3.29 17.04 -18.40
C PHE A 323 3.87 15.65 -18.07
N ALA A 324 3.23 14.59 -18.58
CA ALA A 324 3.62 13.21 -18.41
C ALA A 324 3.80 12.51 -19.76
N VAL A 325 4.24 11.25 -19.75
CA VAL A 325 4.52 10.47 -20.97
C VAL A 325 3.26 10.24 -21.81
N HIS A 326 2.14 9.91 -21.15
CA HIS A 326 0.88 9.53 -21.82
C HIS A 326 -0.29 10.48 -21.50
N ASP A 327 -0.08 11.49 -20.64
CA ASP A 327 -1.13 12.38 -20.14
C ASP A 327 -0.57 13.66 -19.51
N ILE A 328 -1.43 14.47 -18.89
CA ILE A 328 -1.08 15.60 -18.02
C ILE A 328 -1.60 15.32 -16.60
N PHE A 329 -0.71 15.10 -15.64
CA PHE A 329 -1.09 14.82 -14.26
C PHE A 329 -1.71 16.03 -13.57
N GLY A 330 -2.72 15.76 -12.73
CA GLY A 330 -3.48 16.79 -12.04
C GLY A 330 -4.43 17.58 -12.96
N TYR A 331 -4.67 17.10 -14.19
CA TYR A 331 -5.54 17.74 -15.16
C TYR A 331 -6.62 16.77 -15.67
N PRO A 332 -7.91 17.16 -15.69
CA PRO A 332 -9.00 16.25 -16.05
C PRO A 332 -9.02 15.92 -17.55
N ASP A 333 -9.44 14.69 -17.87
CA ASP A 333 -9.61 14.22 -19.25
C ASP A 333 -10.62 15.10 -20.03
N SER A 334 -10.35 15.30 -21.32
CA SER A 334 -11.27 15.95 -22.26
C SER A 334 -12.13 14.90 -22.96
N LYS A 335 -13.41 15.24 -23.24
CA LYS A 335 -14.23 14.43 -24.15
C LYS A 335 -13.60 14.45 -25.54
N LEU A 336 -13.32 13.27 -26.08
CA LEU A 336 -12.67 13.13 -27.39
C LEU A 336 -13.69 13.19 -28.52
N PRO A 337 -13.36 13.89 -29.62
CA PRO A 337 -14.00 13.62 -30.90
C PRO A 337 -13.77 12.14 -31.27
N GLU A 338 -14.84 11.46 -31.67
CA GLU A 338 -14.79 10.04 -32.06
C GLU A 338 -13.83 9.84 -33.25
N GLY A 339 -12.99 8.79 -33.19
CA GLY A 339 -12.11 8.36 -34.30
C GLY A 339 -10.73 9.02 -34.43
N ILE A 340 -10.24 9.73 -33.39
CA ILE A 340 -8.82 10.10 -33.30
C ILE A 340 -8.04 8.86 -32.82
N GLU A 341 -7.04 8.43 -33.60
CA GLU A 341 -6.32 7.19 -33.32
C GLU A 341 -4.83 7.30 -33.64
N ILE A 342 -3.99 6.74 -32.77
CA ILE A 342 -2.55 6.52 -33.08
C ILE A 342 -2.40 5.25 -33.90
N ARG A 343 -1.42 5.24 -34.80
CA ARG A 343 -0.91 4.07 -35.51
C ARG A 343 0.52 3.83 -35.03
N HIS A 344 0.71 2.77 -34.24
CA HIS A 344 1.99 2.45 -33.58
C HIS A 344 2.70 1.33 -34.35
N PHE A 345 3.86 1.65 -34.94
CA PHE A 345 4.58 0.82 -35.91
C PHE A 345 5.58 -0.12 -35.23
N LYS A 346 5.26 -1.42 -35.16
CA LYS A 346 6.16 -2.42 -34.55
C LYS A 346 7.52 -2.52 -35.25
N ALA A 347 7.55 -2.30 -36.57
CA ALA A 347 8.77 -2.41 -37.38
C ALA A 347 9.75 -1.25 -37.18
N LEU A 348 9.30 -0.11 -36.65
CA LEU A 348 10.08 1.13 -36.55
C LEU A 348 10.42 1.50 -35.10
N ASN A 349 10.27 0.53 -34.18
CA ASN A 349 10.50 0.71 -32.76
C ASN A 349 11.88 0.15 -32.36
N THR A 350 12.73 1.00 -31.79
CA THR A 350 14.10 0.65 -31.37
C THR A 350 14.19 -0.04 -30.00
N ASN A 351 13.12 -0.04 -29.19
CA ASN A 351 13.00 -0.63 -27.84
C ASN A 351 14.19 -0.29 -26.90
N TRP A 352 14.83 0.85 -27.11
CA TRP A 352 16.10 1.20 -26.45
C TRP A 352 15.96 1.34 -24.92
N SER A 353 14.77 1.69 -24.42
CA SER A 353 14.48 1.83 -23.00
C SER A 353 14.31 0.47 -22.28
N VAL A 354 14.18 -0.64 -23.00
CA VAL A 354 13.81 -1.97 -22.45
C VAL A 354 14.81 -3.03 -22.93
N ASP A 355 16.07 -2.93 -22.51
CA ASP A 355 17.14 -3.87 -22.87
C ASP A 355 16.84 -5.29 -22.33
N ARG A 356 16.10 -6.11 -23.11
CA ARG A 356 15.75 -7.50 -22.79
C ARG A 356 16.70 -8.44 -23.53
N PRO A 357 17.53 -9.25 -22.84
CA PRO A 357 18.34 -10.27 -23.48
C PRO A 357 17.45 -11.28 -24.21
N GLY A 358 17.68 -11.49 -25.51
CA GLY A 358 17.10 -12.61 -26.27
C GLY A 358 15.90 -12.30 -27.18
N ARG A 359 15.40 -11.06 -27.30
CA ARG A 359 14.23 -10.74 -28.16
C ARG A 359 14.48 -9.88 -29.39
N LEU A 360 15.74 -9.55 -29.70
CA LEU A 360 16.09 -8.78 -30.91
C LEU A 360 15.99 -9.61 -32.21
N LYS A 361 15.87 -10.95 -32.14
CA LYS A 361 15.84 -11.82 -33.34
C LYS A 361 14.44 -12.15 -33.88
N ASP A 362 13.35 -11.92 -33.15
CA ASP A 362 12.01 -12.41 -33.52
C ASP A 362 10.96 -11.30 -33.68
N ARG A 363 11.28 -10.16 -34.31
CA ARG A 363 10.26 -9.10 -34.54
C ARG A 363 10.11 -8.63 -35.98
N THR A 364 11.04 -8.99 -36.86
CA THR A 364 10.81 -9.00 -38.31
C THR A 364 10.22 -10.33 -38.78
N ALA A 365 10.24 -11.38 -37.95
CA ALA A 365 9.43 -12.56 -38.13
C ALA A 365 8.04 -12.28 -37.54
N GLY A 366 7.05 -12.03 -38.39
CA GLY A 366 5.68 -11.83 -37.94
C GLY A 366 5.15 -13.08 -37.23
N ASP A 367 4.73 -12.96 -35.96
CA ASP A 367 3.87 -13.93 -35.26
C ASP A 367 2.44 -13.97 -35.87
N ALA A 368 2.30 -13.66 -37.15
CA ALA A 368 1.03 -13.59 -37.86
C ALA A 368 1.26 -14.25 -39.22
N THR A 369 0.47 -15.27 -39.53
CA THR A 369 0.41 -15.75 -40.90
C THR A 369 -0.30 -14.70 -41.75
N ASP A 370 -0.05 -14.62 -43.06
CA ASP A 370 -0.74 -13.66 -43.95
C ASP A 370 -2.27 -13.77 -43.89
N LYS A 371 -2.80 -14.92 -43.41
CA LYS A 371 -4.22 -15.15 -43.18
C LYS A 371 -4.82 -14.34 -42.02
N ASP A 372 -4.00 -13.86 -41.09
CA ASP A 372 -4.44 -13.15 -39.87
C ASP A 372 -4.40 -11.62 -40.00
N LEU A 373 -3.90 -11.12 -41.15
CA LEU A 373 -3.65 -9.71 -41.41
C LEU A 373 -4.74 -9.07 -42.28
N ALA A 374 -5.17 -7.88 -41.88
CA ALA A 374 -6.09 -7.03 -42.63
C ALA A 374 -5.40 -5.71 -43.02
N GLU A 375 -5.72 -5.21 -44.21
CA GLU A 375 -5.23 -3.93 -44.70
C GLU A 375 -5.89 -2.76 -43.95
N ASP A 376 -5.08 -1.85 -43.38
CA ASP A 376 -5.55 -0.55 -42.89
C ASP A 376 -5.60 0.45 -44.06
N LYS A 377 -6.65 0.31 -44.89
CA LYS A 377 -6.86 1.16 -46.08
C LYS A 377 -6.84 2.66 -45.77
N PRO A 378 -7.45 3.15 -44.67
CA PRO A 378 -7.32 4.56 -44.27
C PRO A 378 -5.86 5.00 -44.06
N LEU A 379 -5.06 4.21 -43.33
CA LEU A 379 -3.64 4.50 -43.13
C LEU A 379 -2.87 4.49 -44.45
N ALA A 380 -3.08 3.49 -45.31
CA ALA A 380 -2.42 3.38 -46.60
C ALA A 380 -2.64 4.62 -47.49
N ALA A 381 -3.89 5.13 -47.53
CA ALA A 381 -4.22 6.35 -48.26
C ALA A 381 -3.53 7.59 -47.70
N LEU A 382 -3.44 7.71 -46.37
CA LEU A 382 -2.75 8.82 -45.70
C LEU A 382 -1.24 8.79 -45.94
N LEU A 383 -0.61 7.60 -45.89
CA LEU A 383 0.83 7.43 -46.17
C LEU A 383 1.16 7.80 -47.62
N LYS A 384 0.37 7.33 -48.59
CA LYS A 384 0.54 7.71 -50.02
C LYS A 384 0.43 9.22 -50.21
N LYS A 385 -0.55 9.86 -49.57
CA LYS A 385 -0.73 11.32 -49.62
C LYS A 385 0.43 12.07 -48.95
N ALA A 386 0.87 11.61 -47.78
CA ALA A 386 1.93 12.25 -47.01
C ALA A 386 3.28 12.17 -47.73
N PHE A 387 3.63 11.05 -48.36
CA PHE A 387 4.99 10.82 -48.88
C PHE A 387 5.15 10.96 -50.40
N ALA A 388 4.16 11.47 -51.11
CA ALA A 388 4.28 11.77 -52.54
C ALA A 388 5.49 12.71 -52.81
N GLY A 389 6.46 12.25 -53.61
CA GLY A 389 7.62 13.02 -54.06
C GLY A 389 8.76 13.25 -53.06
N VAL A 390 9.01 12.30 -52.14
CA VAL A 390 10.10 12.39 -51.12
C VAL A 390 11.14 11.28 -51.36
N ASP A 391 12.30 11.60 -51.95
CA ASP A 391 13.44 10.69 -52.22
C ASP A 391 14.79 11.25 -51.69
N GLY A 392 15.67 10.41 -51.10
CA GLY A 392 17.09 10.73 -50.81
C GLY A 392 17.71 10.14 -49.51
N GLU A 393 18.98 9.69 -49.60
CA GLU A 393 19.87 9.24 -48.50
C GLU A 393 20.64 10.42 -47.84
N MET A 394 21.03 10.24 -46.57
CA MET A 394 21.70 11.23 -45.69
C MET A 394 23.25 11.08 -45.67
N PRO A 395 24.04 12.16 -45.43
CA PRO A 395 25.51 12.11 -45.32
C PRO A 395 26.04 11.73 -43.90
N PRO A 396 27.30 11.25 -43.75
CA PRO A 396 27.81 10.63 -42.49
C PRO A 396 28.65 11.54 -41.54
N PRO A 397 28.92 11.14 -40.27
CA PRO A 397 29.59 11.95 -39.22
C PRO A 397 31.03 11.55 -38.80
N PRO A 398 31.72 12.39 -38.00
CA PRO A 398 33.06 12.15 -37.43
C PRO A 398 33.07 11.68 -35.93
N THR A 399 34.26 11.36 -35.36
CA THR A 399 34.47 10.55 -34.11
C THR A 399 35.19 11.26 -32.91
N LEU A 400 34.99 10.77 -31.66
CA LEU A 400 35.46 11.31 -30.33
C LEU A 400 35.83 10.22 -29.23
N ASP A 401 36.19 10.64 -27.97
CA ASP A 401 37.24 10.11 -27.02
C ASP A 401 37.00 8.94 -25.99
N LYS A 402 38.02 8.67 -25.13
CA LYS A 402 38.39 7.44 -24.38
C LYS A 402 37.66 7.13 -23.05
N GLU A 403 37.03 8.06 -22.34
CA GLU A 403 36.36 7.71 -21.05
C GLU A 403 34.93 7.22 -21.27
N THR A 404 34.23 7.83 -22.23
CA THR A 404 32.99 7.34 -22.83
C THR A 404 33.20 5.97 -23.49
N ALA A 405 34.42 5.72 -23.98
CA ALA A 405 34.78 4.47 -24.61
C ALA A 405 34.70 3.26 -23.68
N VAL A 406 34.95 3.31 -22.35
CA VAL A 406 34.94 2.10 -21.49
C VAL A 406 33.52 1.52 -21.30
N TYR A 407 32.54 2.39 -21.07
CA TYR A 407 31.12 2.02 -21.00
C TYR A 407 30.59 1.56 -22.36
N GLN A 408 30.95 2.29 -23.43
CA GLN A 408 30.66 1.91 -24.81
C GLN A 408 31.40 0.62 -25.23
N THR A 409 32.55 0.29 -24.64
CA THR A 409 33.36 -0.91 -24.92
C THR A 409 32.68 -2.16 -24.37
N ARG A 410 32.07 -2.10 -23.18
CA ARG A 410 31.21 -3.18 -22.68
C ARG A 410 29.96 -3.35 -23.55
N GLN A 411 29.26 -2.25 -23.87
CA GLN A 411 28.08 -2.28 -24.74
C GLN A 411 28.42 -2.79 -26.16
N ARG A 412 29.59 -2.41 -26.69
CA ARG A 412 30.16 -2.88 -27.95
C ARG A 412 30.53 -4.36 -27.90
N SER A 413 31.14 -4.84 -26.81
CA SER A 413 31.37 -6.28 -26.60
C SER A 413 30.06 -7.06 -26.59
N GLY A 414 29.02 -6.56 -25.90
CA GLY A 414 27.68 -7.13 -25.92
C GLY A 414 27.03 -7.13 -27.32
N HIS A 415 27.20 -6.06 -28.09
CA HIS A 415 26.74 -5.99 -29.48
C HIS A 415 27.50 -6.98 -30.39
N LEU A 416 28.83 -7.07 -30.30
CA LEU A 416 29.66 -8.01 -31.06
C LEU A 416 29.29 -9.47 -30.75
N LEU A 417 29.01 -9.77 -29.47
CA LEU A 417 28.53 -11.07 -29.02
C LEU A 417 27.14 -11.41 -29.61
N ARG A 418 26.24 -10.42 -29.70
CA ARG A 418 24.91 -10.57 -30.34
C ARG A 418 25.02 -10.85 -31.85
N HIS A 419 26.07 -10.35 -32.50
CA HIS A 419 26.36 -10.53 -33.94
C HIS A 419 27.39 -11.63 -34.24
N ASN A 420 27.62 -12.54 -33.29
CA ASN A 420 28.49 -13.71 -33.44
C ASN A 420 29.97 -13.41 -33.79
N ARG A 421 30.48 -12.22 -33.44
CA ARG A 421 31.90 -11.85 -33.62
C ARG A 421 32.69 -12.15 -32.35
N LEU A 422 32.82 -13.43 -32.02
CA LEU A 422 33.22 -13.92 -30.69
C LEU A 422 34.64 -13.50 -30.25
N ALA A 423 35.65 -13.67 -31.11
CA ALA A 423 37.04 -13.29 -30.77
C ALA A 423 37.21 -11.78 -30.53
N ALA A 424 36.45 -10.95 -31.25
CA ALA A 424 36.42 -9.51 -31.04
C ALA A 424 35.66 -9.13 -29.75
N ALA A 425 34.55 -9.82 -29.45
CA ALA A 425 33.81 -9.61 -28.22
C ALA A 425 34.62 -9.98 -26.97
N ASP A 426 35.38 -11.09 -27.01
CA ASP A 426 36.26 -11.57 -25.93
C ASP A 426 37.40 -10.59 -25.65
N LYS A 427 38.13 -10.18 -26.69
CA LYS A 427 39.21 -9.17 -26.57
C LYS A 427 38.71 -7.88 -25.89
N VAL A 428 37.55 -7.39 -26.32
CA VAL A 428 36.92 -6.16 -25.81
C VAL A 428 36.42 -6.34 -24.36
N ALA A 429 35.92 -7.54 -24.01
CA ALA A 429 35.50 -7.86 -22.64
C ALA A 429 36.68 -7.97 -21.66
N ARG A 430 37.81 -8.57 -22.07
CA ARG A 430 39.03 -8.66 -21.25
C ARG A 430 39.65 -7.29 -20.98
N GLN A 431 39.61 -6.40 -21.97
CA GLN A 431 40.02 -5.00 -21.82
C GLN A 431 39.15 -4.26 -20.79
N ALA A 432 37.82 -4.49 -20.81
CA ALA A 432 36.92 -3.94 -19.79
C ALA A 432 37.17 -4.53 -18.39
N ILE A 433 37.46 -5.82 -18.27
CA ILE A 433 37.79 -6.48 -16.99
C ILE A 433 39.09 -5.95 -16.40
N ALA A 434 40.13 -5.80 -17.23
CA ALA A 434 41.43 -5.27 -16.81
C ALA A 434 41.31 -3.82 -16.31
N ALA A 435 40.44 -3.03 -16.92
CA ALA A 435 40.16 -1.66 -16.50
C ALA A 435 39.33 -1.56 -15.21
N ALA A 436 38.53 -2.58 -14.86
CA ALA A 436 37.64 -2.57 -13.69
C ALA A 436 37.53 -3.95 -12.98
N PRO A 437 38.60 -4.39 -12.29
CA PRO A 437 38.74 -5.78 -11.84
C PRO A 437 37.87 -6.18 -10.63
N LYS A 438 37.05 -5.30 -10.04
CA LYS A 438 36.20 -5.65 -8.87
C LYS A 438 34.72 -5.87 -9.21
N TRP A 439 34.33 -5.77 -10.48
CA TRP A 439 32.93 -5.87 -10.88
C TRP A 439 32.49 -7.30 -11.24
N PRO A 440 31.47 -7.88 -10.55
CA PRO A 440 30.95 -9.20 -10.87
C PRO A 440 30.31 -9.28 -12.25
N ALA A 441 29.66 -8.20 -12.70
CA ALA A 441 28.96 -8.13 -13.98
C ALA A 441 29.89 -8.30 -15.19
N LEU A 442 31.13 -7.83 -15.10
CA LEU A 442 32.12 -8.00 -16.17
C LEU A 442 32.57 -9.46 -16.31
N ARG A 443 32.63 -10.19 -15.19
CA ARG A 443 32.96 -11.62 -15.16
C ARG A 443 31.83 -12.49 -15.68
N LEU A 444 30.58 -12.15 -15.36
CA LEU A 444 29.40 -12.82 -15.92
C LEU A 444 29.26 -12.56 -17.42
N HIS A 445 29.53 -11.33 -17.87
CA HIS A 445 29.55 -10.98 -19.30
C HIS A 445 30.64 -11.75 -20.06
N HIS A 446 31.84 -11.86 -19.49
CA HIS A 446 32.92 -12.66 -20.06
C HIS A 446 32.62 -14.16 -20.05
N ALA A 447 31.98 -14.68 -18.98
CA ALA A 447 31.52 -16.08 -18.94
C ALA A 447 30.57 -16.40 -20.10
N ALA A 448 29.63 -15.50 -20.42
CA ALA A 448 28.71 -15.66 -21.54
C ALA A 448 29.39 -15.66 -22.91
N ILE A 449 30.54 -15.00 -23.05
CA ILE A 449 31.36 -15.04 -24.28
C ILE A 449 32.08 -16.38 -24.36
N LEU A 450 32.70 -16.82 -23.26
CA LEU A 450 33.43 -18.08 -23.16
C LEU A 450 32.51 -19.30 -23.43
N ASP A 451 31.26 -19.27 -22.96
CA ASP A 451 30.26 -20.30 -23.30
C ASP A 451 30.05 -20.41 -24.81
N LYS A 452 29.94 -19.28 -25.51
CA LYS A 452 29.76 -19.27 -26.97
C LYS A 452 31.01 -19.69 -27.73
N GLN A 453 32.18 -19.62 -27.11
CA GLN A 453 33.44 -20.14 -27.63
C GLN A 453 33.66 -21.63 -27.28
N SER A 454 32.70 -22.26 -26.59
CA SER A 454 32.81 -23.64 -26.08
C SER A 454 33.92 -23.84 -25.04
N GLU A 455 34.31 -22.79 -24.31
CA GLU A 455 35.31 -22.82 -23.24
C GLU A 455 34.68 -22.99 -21.85
N ALA A 456 33.98 -24.12 -21.65
CA ALA A 456 33.13 -24.35 -20.46
C ALA A 456 33.85 -24.19 -19.11
N ALA A 457 35.09 -24.68 -19.00
CA ALA A 457 35.86 -24.59 -17.75
C ALA A 457 36.21 -23.14 -17.36
N ALA A 458 36.51 -22.29 -18.34
CA ALA A 458 36.82 -20.88 -18.12
C ALA A 458 35.55 -20.06 -17.81
N ALA A 459 34.43 -20.38 -18.47
CA ALA A 459 33.14 -19.79 -18.17
C ALA A 459 32.70 -20.08 -16.72
N ASP A 460 32.87 -21.32 -16.25
CA ASP A 460 32.55 -21.71 -14.88
C ASP A 460 33.46 -21.04 -13.84
N ALA A 461 34.75 -20.87 -14.13
CA ALA A 461 35.66 -20.12 -13.28
C ALA A 461 35.22 -18.65 -13.14
N ALA A 462 34.84 -18.00 -14.25
CA ALA A 462 34.35 -16.61 -14.25
C ALA A 462 33.01 -16.45 -13.50
N ARG A 463 32.10 -17.43 -13.58
CA ARG A 463 30.87 -17.46 -12.78
C ARG A 463 31.13 -17.64 -11.29
N LYS A 464 32.04 -18.55 -10.92
CA LYS A 464 32.43 -18.77 -9.52
C LYS A 464 33.06 -17.52 -8.90
N ASP A 465 33.89 -16.80 -9.66
CA ASP A 465 34.50 -15.54 -9.21
C ASP A 465 33.45 -14.43 -9.06
N ALA A 466 32.48 -14.33 -9.98
CA ALA A 466 31.34 -13.43 -9.84
C ALA A 466 30.47 -13.75 -8.61
N GLN A 467 30.19 -15.03 -8.36
CA GLN A 467 29.39 -15.49 -7.22
C GLN A 467 30.10 -15.18 -5.89
N ARG A 468 31.42 -15.39 -5.83
CA ARG A 468 32.25 -15.06 -4.66
C ARG A 468 32.18 -13.56 -4.31
N LEU A 469 32.14 -12.71 -5.32
CA LEU A 469 32.02 -11.26 -5.13
C LEU A 469 30.60 -10.84 -4.71
N GLN A 470 29.56 -11.57 -5.12
CA GLN A 470 28.16 -11.28 -4.76
C GLN A 470 27.78 -11.77 -3.34
N ASP A 471 28.35 -12.88 -2.87
CA ASP A 471 28.07 -13.46 -1.55
C ASP A 471 28.77 -12.75 -0.38
N ALA A 472 29.58 -11.73 -0.65
CA ALA A 472 30.32 -10.97 0.35
C ALA A 472 29.45 -9.94 1.12
N GLU A 473 28.18 -9.71 0.72
CA GLU A 473 27.36 -8.60 1.22
C GLU A 473 26.05 -9.03 1.91
N GLY A 474 25.72 -8.41 3.06
CA GLY A 474 24.53 -8.74 3.85
C GLY A 474 23.18 -8.38 3.20
N ILE A 475 23.18 -7.37 2.32
CA ILE A 475 21.97 -6.90 1.63
C ILE A 475 21.44 -7.91 0.62
N THR A 476 22.31 -8.67 -0.04
CA THR A 476 21.95 -9.77 -0.96
C THR A 476 21.10 -10.83 -0.26
N HIS A 477 21.39 -11.12 1.01
CA HIS A 477 20.62 -12.08 1.80
C HIS A 477 19.26 -11.52 2.26
N PHE A 478 19.17 -10.25 2.66
CA PHE A 478 17.89 -9.62 3.07
C PHE A 478 16.84 -9.78 1.99
N GLU A 479 17.31 -9.63 0.78
CA GLU A 479 16.50 -9.45 -0.39
C GLU A 479 16.08 -10.76 -1.07
N ARG A 480 16.97 -11.75 -1.12
CA ARG A 480 16.56 -13.13 -1.38
C ARG A 480 15.56 -13.60 -0.32
N GLY A 481 15.75 -13.20 0.94
CA GLY A 481 14.81 -13.44 2.03
C GLY A 481 13.43 -12.83 1.77
N ARG A 482 13.38 -11.59 1.28
CA ARG A 482 12.13 -10.95 0.86
C ARG A 482 11.49 -11.69 -0.30
N TYR A 483 12.22 -12.05 -1.35
CA TYR A 483 11.64 -12.81 -2.47
C TYR A 483 10.94 -14.10 -2.00
N LEU A 484 11.58 -14.85 -1.09
CA LEU A 484 10.98 -16.07 -0.53
C LEU A 484 9.73 -15.82 0.30
N LEU A 485 9.63 -14.67 0.98
CA LEU A 485 8.39 -14.25 1.65
C LEU A 485 7.25 -14.09 0.63
N HIS A 486 7.54 -13.56 -0.57
CA HIS A 486 6.53 -13.35 -1.62
C HIS A 486 6.14 -14.65 -2.33
N THR A 487 7.01 -15.66 -2.34
CA THR A 487 6.70 -16.99 -2.91
C THR A 487 6.14 -17.97 -1.88
N GLY A 488 5.87 -17.52 -0.64
CA GLY A 488 5.33 -18.36 0.43
C GLY A 488 6.34 -19.29 1.11
N ASP A 489 7.64 -19.18 0.82
CA ASP A 489 8.70 -19.90 1.55
C ASP A 489 9.14 -19.10 2.78
N TRP A 490 8.29 -19.14 3.81
CA TRP A 490 8.49 -18.45 5.08
C TRP A 490 9.77 -18.90 5.81
N ALA A 491 10.11 -20.20 5.71
CA ALA A 491 11.27 -20.77 6.38
C ALA A 491 12.57 -20.33 5.71
N GLY A 492 12.63 -20.34 4.38
CA GLY A 492 13.76 -19.82 3.62
C GLY A 492 13.93 -18.31 3.80
N SER A 493 12.83 -17.57 3.83
CA SER A 493 12.82 -16.14 4.12
C SER A 493 13.48 -15.82 5.46
N ALA A 494 13.02 -16.45 6.55
CA ALA A 494 13.56 -16.22 7.89
C ALA A 494 15.07 -16.52 7.98
N ARG A 495 15.55 -17.61 7.36
CA ARG A 495 16.99 -17.96 7.33
C ARG A 495 17.84 -16.85 6.69
N LEU A 496 17.39 -16.33 5.55
CA LEU A 496 18.11 -15.32 4.79
C LEU A 496 18.07 -13.94 5.47
N LEU A 497 16.93 -13.56 6.05
CA LEU A 497 16.81 -12.34 6.86
C LEU A 497 17.72 -12.38 8.11
N HIS A 498 17.83 -13.53 8.77
CA HIS A 498 18.79 -13.72 9.87
C HIS A 498 20.25 -13.56 9.43
N ARG A 499 20.59 -14.07 8.23
CA ARG A 499 21.94 -13.92 7.66
C ARG A 499 22.25 -12.47 7.30
N ALA A 500 21.27 -11.75 6.77
CA ALA A 500 21.37 -10.31 6.50
C ALA A 500 21.65 -9.49 7.77
N ILE A 501 20.89 -9.75 8.85
CA ILE A 501 21.09 -9.09 10.14
C ILE A 501 22.48 -9.39 10.73
N ARG A 502 22.99 -10.61 10.53
CA ARG A 502 24.33 -11.00 11.02
C ARG A 502 25.43 -10.22 10.31
N MET A 503 25.31 -10.06 9.00
CA MET A 503 26.31 -9.37 8.16
C MET A 503 26.17 -7.85 8.21
N SER A 504 24.96 -7.33 8.45
CA SER A 504 24.68 -5.90 8.50
C SER A 504 23.79 -5.54 9.70
N PRO A 505 24.32 -5.53 10.94
CA PRO A 505 23.52 -5.37 12.15
C PRO A 505 22.78 -4.04 12.30
N ARG A 506 23.19 -2.99 11.57
CA ARG A 506 22.57 -1.65 11.59
C ARG A 506 21.43 -1.48 10.56
N PHE A 507 21.07 -2.53 9.83
CA PHE A 507 20.11 -2.44 8.72
C PHE A 507 18.65 -2.65 9.18
N ALA A 508 17.96 -1.56 9.53
CA ALA A 508 16.58 -1.55 10.04
C ALA A 508 15.56 -2.36 9.20
N PRO A 509 15.57 -2.29 7.85
CA PRO A 509 14.62 -3.04 7.02
C PRO A 509 14.64 -4.56 7.24
N ALA A 510 15.81 -5.15 7.53
CA ALA A 510 15.92 -6.58 7.80
C ALA A 510 15.24 -7.00 9.10
N TYR A 511 15.30 -6.15 10.13
CA TYR A 511 14.55 -6.38 11.38
C TYR A 511 13.05 -6.20 11.16
N LEU A 512 12.63 -5.17 10.41
CA LEU A 512 11.23 -4.90 10.13
C LEU A 512 10.57 -6.07 9.35
N ALA A 513 11.21 -6.53 8.27
CA ALA A 513 10.70 -7.63 7.47
C ALA A 513 10.63 -8.94 8.27
N LEU A 514 11.65 -9.24 9.08
CA LEU A 514 11.67 -10.44 9.91
C LEU A 514 10.63 -10.37 11.03
N ALA A 515 10.42 -9.19 11.63
CA ALA A 515 9.39 -8.99 12.65
C ALA A 515 7.98 -9.15 12.07
N ARG A 516 7.71 -8.58 10.89
CA ARG A 516 6.42 -8.71 10.20
C ARG A 516 6.13 -10.15 9.77
N LEU A 517 7.14 -10.88 9.29
CA LEU A 517 7.05 -12.33 9.03
C LEU A 517 6.62 -13.09 10.28
N PHE A 518 7.25 -12.81 11.43
CA PHE A 518 6.88 -13.46 12.68
C PHE A 518 5.53 -13.00 13.22
N TRP A 519 5.17 -11.74 13.02
CA TRP A 519 3.86 -11.23 13.40
C TRP A 519 2.74 -11.91 12.59
N ALA A 520 2.86 -11.95 11.27
CA ALA A 520 1.89 -12.61 10.38
C ALA A 520 1.73 -14.12 10.66
N SER A 521 2.73 -14.76 11.28
CA SER A 521 2.66 -16.17 11.71
C SER A 521 2.22 -16.36 13.16
N GLY A 522 1.64 -15.34 13.80
CA GLY A 522 1.18 -15.35 15.20
C GLY A 522 2.31 -15.37 16.24
N ARG A 523 3.58 -15.26 15.83
CA ARG A 523 4.76 -15.30 16.72
C ARG A 523 5.07 -13.91 17.29
N HIS A 524 4.09 -13.30 17.96
CA HIS A 524 4.17 -11.92 18.47
C HIS A 524 5.39 -11.65 19.37
N ARG A 525 5.70 -12.57 20.30
CA ARG A 525 6.89 -12.44 21.18
C ARG A 525 8.21 -12.42 20.39
N VAL A 526 8.29 -13.19 19.31
CA VAL A 526 9.49 -13.26 18.46
C VAL A 526 9.59 -11.98 17.62
N ALA A 527 8.46 -11.53 17.06
CA ALA A 527 8.39 -10.25 16.36
C ALA A 527 8.84 -9.08 17.25
N GLU A 528 8.33 -9.01 18.49
CA GLU A 528 8.72 -7.98 19.46
C GLU A 528 10.22 -8.05 19.80
N SER A 529 10.78 -9.25 19.99
CA SER A 529 12.21 -9.42 20.26
C SER A 529 13.08 -8.93 19.09
N VAL A 530 12.67 -9.23 17.85
CA VAL A 530 13.34 -8.75 16.63
C VAL A 530 13.28 -7.23 16.54
N LEU A 531 12.10 -6.62 16.79
CA LEU A 531 11.94 -5.16 16.79
C LEU A 531 12.78 -4.50 17.88
N LYS A 532 12.79 -5.03 19.11
CA LYS A 532 13.63 -4.54 20.22
C LYS A 532 15.11 -4.60 19.85
N ARG A 533 15.56 -5.66 19.16
CA ARG A 533 16.94 -5.76 18.68
C ARG A 533 17.24 -4.74 17.58
N GLY A 534 16.30 -4.54 16.65
CA GLY A 534 16.39 -3.52 15.61
C GLY A 534 16.53 -2.12 16.20
N LEU A 535 15.66 -1.74 17.13
CA LEU A 535 15.67 -0.45 17.83
C LEU A 535 16.97 -0.18 18.61
N ARG A 536 17.67 -1.22 19.09
CA ARG A 536 18.99 -1.08 19.75
C ARG A 536 20.17 -0.97 18.80
N LYS A 537 20.09 -1.57 17.60
CA LYS A 537 21.24 -1.77 16.71
C LYS A 537 21.19 -0.89 15.46
N ALA A 538 20.02 -0.55 14.97
CA ALA A 538 19.82 0.29 13.79
C ALA A 538 19.77 1.78 14.17
N PRO A 539 20.02 2.69 13.21
CA PRO A 539 19.74 4.12 13.39
C PRO A 539 18.27 4.37 13.77
N PRO A 540 17.96 5.50 14.43
CA PRO A 540 16.57 5.88 14.76
C PRO A 540 15.66 5.78 13.53
N SER A 541 14.55 5.06 13.68
CA SER A 541 13.67 4.70 12.57
C SER A 541 12.20 4.82 12.99
N PRO A 542 11.42 5.73 12.38
CA PRO A 542 9.99 5.86 12.69
C PRO A 542 9.25 4.55 12.38
N HIS A 543 9.65 3.85 11.32
CA HIS A 543 9.06 2.58 10.89
C HIS A 543 9.21 1.44 11.91
N LEU A 544 10.34 1.35 12.62
CA LEU A 544 10.51 0.34 13.68
C LEU A 544 9.65 0.65 14.91
N HIS A 545 9.49 1.94 15.23
CA HIS A 545 8.59 2.39 16.30
C HIS A 545 7.12 2.20 15.93
N GLN A 546 6.72 2.51 14.71
CA GLN A 546 5.37 2.27 14.20
C GLN A 546 5.03 0.78 14.22
N ALA A 547 5.88 -0.09 13.66
CA ALA A 547 5.62 -1.53 13.66
C ALA A 547 5.55 -2.12 15.08
N MET A 548 6.31 -1.56 16.03
CA MET A 548 6.18 -1.91 17.44
C MET A 548 4.84 -1.42 18.02
N ALA A 549 4.42 -0.20 17.71
CA ALA A 549 3.14 0.35 18.16
C ALA A 549 1.96 -0.52 17.68
N GLU A 550 1.96 -0.92 16.40
CA GLU A 550 0.90 -1.74 15.83
C GLU A 550 0.87 -3.17 16.45
N LEU A 551 2.04 -3.79 16.63
CA LEU A 551 2.16 -5.11 17.29
C LEU A 551 1.70 -5.05 18.76
N LEU A 552 2.05 -3.98 19.48
CA LEU A 552 1.60 -3.77 20.87
C LEU A 552 0.09 -3.51 20.93
N SER A 553 -0.44 -2.76 19.97
CA SER A 553 -1.89 -2.53 19.84
C SER A 553 -2.63 -3.84 19.60
N SER A 554 -2.14 -4.69 18.69
CA SER A 554 -2.77 -5.98 18.38
C SER A 554 -2.72 -6.97 19.55
N THR A 555 -1.83 -6.74 20.52
CA THR A 555 -1.71 -7.54 21.74
C THR A 555 -2.37 -6.89 22.96
N GLY A 556 -3.12 -5.80 22.78
CA GLY A 556 -3.86 -5.11 23.84
C GLY A 556 -3.02 -4.19 24.74
N ARG A 557 -1.72 -4.03 24.47
CA ARG A 557 -0.78 -3.20 25.25
C ARG A 557 -0.85 -1.74 24.81
N ARG A 558 -2.04 -1.14 24.90
CA ARG A 558 -2.40 0.16 24.31
C ARG A 558 -1.51 1.34 24.76
N ASN A 559 -1.18 1.42 26.04
CA ASN A 559 -0.33 2.50 26.56
C ASN A 559 1.11 2.42 26.02
N GLU A 560 1.67 1.22 25.93
CA GLU A 560 2.99 1.02 25.34
C GLU A 560 2.96 1.27 23.83
N ALA A 561 1.88 0.87 23.16
CA ALA A 561 1.67 1.18 21.75
C ALA A 561 1.67 2.69 21.50
N LEU A 562 0.95 3.45 22.34
CA LEU A 562 0.91 4.92 22.25
C LEU A 562 2.29 5.55 22.45
N GLN A 563 3.07 5.08 23.42
CA GLN A 563 4.45 5.56 23.61
C GLN A 563 5.34 5.31 22.39
N GLN A 564 5.14 4.19 21.68
CA GLN A 564 5.90 3.91 20.47
C GLN A 564 5.41 4.76 19.28
N ALA A 565 4.10 5.00 19.18
CA ALA A 565 3.54 5.92 18.18
C ALA A 565 4.04 7.37 18.39
N ASP A 566 4.12 7.83 19.64
CA ASP A 566 4.67 9.15 19.98
C ASP A 566 6.16 9.26 19.62
N LYS A 567 6.95 8.19 19.83
CA LYS A 567 8.36 8.13 19.37
C LYS A 567 8.48 8.14 17.85
N ALA A 568 7.57 7.46 17.15
CA ALA A 568 7.54 7.50 15.68
C ALA A 568 7.22 8.92 15.19
N LEU A 569 6.23 9.59 15.79
CA LEU A 569 5.88 10.98 15.46
C LEU A 569 6.96 11.99 15.82
N ALA A 570 7.73 11.77 16.89
CA ALA A 570 8.86 12.63 17.21
C ALA A 570 9.97 12.57 16.13
N LEU A 571 10.09 11.43 15.44
CA LEU A 571 11.01 11.25 14.32
C LEU A 571 10.42 11.73 12.99
N ASP A 572 9.10 11.63 12.81
CA ASP A 572 8.39 12.04 11.61
C ASP A 572 7.04 12.73 11.93
N PRO A 573 7.05 14.03 12.28
CA PRO A 573 5.86 14.74 12.74
C PRO A 573 4.84 15.05 11.63
N ARG A 574 5.23 14.93 10.35
CA ARG A 574 4.40 15.29 9.18
C ARG A 574 3.67 14.08 8.57
N ASN A 575 3.69 12.96 9.27
CA ASN A 575 3.09 11.71 8.86
C ASN A 575 1.64 11.60 9.35
N ASP A 576 0.68 11.80 8.45
CA ASP A 576 -0.76 11.67 8.69
C ASP A 576 -1.14 10.29 9.28
N ASN A 577 -0.53 9.24 8.74
CA ASN A 577 -0.72 7.86 9.16
C ASN A 577 -0.38 7.67 10.65
N LEU A 578 0.74 8.24 11.11
CA LEU A 578 1.14 8.17 12.50
C LEU A 578 0.21 8.99 13.41
N HIS A 579 -0.29 10.13 12.94
CA HIS A 579 -1.32 10.90 13.66
C HIS A 579 -2.64 10.14 13.78
N LEU A 580 -3.05 9.40 12.75
CA LEU A 580 -4.26 8.56 12.79
C LEU A 580 -4.08 7.31 13.65
N LEU A 581 -2.92 6.65 13.59
CA LEU A 581 -2.58 5.56 14.50
C LEU A 581 -2.63 6.05 15.95
N ARG A 582 -2.04 7.22 16.22
CA ARG A 582 -2.11 7.87 17.54
C ARG A 582 -3.53 8.22 17.95
N SER A 583 -4.35 8.78 17.05
CA SER A 583 -5.76 9.08 17.29
C SER A 583 -6.53 7.84 17.74
N ARG A 584 -6.40 6.75 16.99
CA ARG A 584 -7.06 5.47 17.30
C ARG A 584 -6.63 4.93 18.66
N LEU A 585 -5.31 4.92 18.92
CA LEU A 585 -4.76 4.45 20.20
C LEU A 585 -5.24 5.30 21.38
N LEU A 586 -5.31 6.62 21.24
CA LEU A 586 -5.83 7.52 22.28
C LEU A 586 -7.33 7.29 22.53
N ARG A 587 -8.12 7.13 21.47
CA ARG A 587 -9.55 6.85 21.55
C ARG A 587 -9.82 5.52 22.26
N GLU A 588 -9.12 4.47 21.86
CA GLU A 588 -9.18 3.15 22.49
C GLU A 588 -8.65 3.12 23.93
N SER A 589 -7.81 4.09 24.30
CA SER A 589 -7.30 4.25 25.66
C SER A 589 -8.17 5.19 26.52
N GLY A 590 -9.37 5.57 26.05
CA GLY A 590 -10.31 6.40 26.80
C GLY A 590 -9.94 7.88 26.89
N ARG A 591 -9.12 8.39 25.95
CA ARG A 591 -8.70 9.81 25.86
C ARG A 591 -9.25 10.49 24.59
N PRO A 592 -10.58 10.60 24.41
CA PRO A 592 -11.18 11.03 23.14
C PRO A 592 -10.89 12.49 22.79
N GLY A 593 -10.68 13.38 23.77
CA GLY A 593 -10.27 14.77 23.50
C GLY A 593 -8.88 14.89 22.86
N ASP A 594 -7.90 14.12 23.34
CA ASP A 594 -6.56 14.09 22.73
C ASP A 594 -6.56 13.34 21.39
N ALA A 595 -7.42 12.31 21.27
CA ALA A 595 -7.65 11.62 20.02
C ALA A 595 -8.18 12.57 18.94
N THR A 596 -9.14 13.43 19.29
CA THR A 596 -9.70 14.45 18.39
C THR A 596 -8.60 15.38 17.87
N LYS A 597 -7.69 15.86 18.73
CA LYS A 597 -6.54 16.69 18.31
C LYS A 597 -5.60 15.96 17.35
N ALA A 598 -5.37 14.67 17.57
CA ALA A 598 -4.55 13.86 16.67
C ALA A 598 -5.24 13.64 15.31
N ALA A 599 -6.55 13.41 15.30
CA ALA A 599 -7.34 13.36 14.07
C ALA A 599 -7.35 14.72 13.34
N ASP A 600 -7.45 15.84 14.07
CA ASP A 600 -7.35 17.19 13.50
C ASP A 600 -5.99 17.42 12.84
N ALA A 601 -4.91 16.98 13.48
CA ALA A 601 -3.56 17.06 12.90
C ALA A 601 -3.47 16.25 11.59
N ALA A 602 -4.03 15.04 11.56
CA ALA A 602 -4.08 14.25 10.33
C ALA A 602 -4.93 14.91 9.23
N ILE A 603 -6.12 15.42 9.57
CA ILE A 603 -6.99 16.13 8.62
C ILE A 603 -6.30 17.39 8.11
N ALA A 604 -5.60 18.15 8.94
CA ALA A 604 -4.88 19.35 8.53
C ALA A 604 -3.77 19.00 7.52
N LEU A 605 -3.00 17.95 7.78
CA LEU A 605 -1.97 17.47 6.85
C LEU A 605 -2.58 16.98 5.52
N LEU A 606 -3.72 16.29 5.57
CA LEU A 606 -4.44 15.81 4.39
C LEU A 606 -5.18 16.93 3.62
N SER A 607 -5.50 18.04 4.29
CA SER A 607 -6.16 19.21 3.70
C SER A 607 -5.17 20.19 3.07
N ASP A 608 -3.86 20.00 3.30
CA ASP A 608 -2.80 20.76 2.65
C ASP A 608 -2.53 20.15 1.26
N PRO A 609 -2.86 20.83 0.16
CA PRO A 609 -2.65 20.31 -1.20
C PRO A 609 -1.18 20.02 -1.51
N ALA A 610 -0.24 20.71 -0.85
CA ALA A 610 1.20 20.48 -1.02
C ALA A 610 1.67 19.20 -0.31
N LEU A 611 0.98 18.80 0.77
CA LEU A 611 1.32 17.65 1.60
C LEU A 611 0.54 16.39 1.23
N HIS A 612 -0.72 16.52 0.78
CA HIS A 612 -1.51 15.40 0.25
C HIS A 612 -0.81 14.72 -0.95
N LEU A 613 -0.13 15.49 -1.82
CA LEU A 613 0.72 14.98 -2.89
C LEU A 613 2.04 14.37 -2.39
N SER A 614 2.63 14.89 -1.32
CA SER A 614 3.79 14.28 -0.63
C SER A 614 3.43 12.93 -0.02
N GLN A 615 2.22 12.79 0.52
CA GLN A 615 1.73 11.57 1.17
C GLN A 615 1.27 10.52 0.16
N ILE A 616 0.79 10.91 -1.03
CA ILE A 616 0.66 10.00 -2.16
C ILE A 616 2.05 9.49 -2.59
N ASN A 617 3.08 10.35 -2.57
CA ASN A 617 4.47 9.99 -2.84
C ASN A 617 5.14 9.14 -1.72
N ASP A 618 4.66 9.23 -0.47
CA ASP A 618 5.12 8.40 0.67
C ASP A 618 4.31 7.12 0.86
N ALA A 619 3.02 7.09 0.46
CA ALA A 619 2.28 5.84 0.24
C ALA A 619 2.97 4.98 -0.83
N ILE A 620 3.68 5.68 -1.72
CA ILE A 620 4.65 5.19 -2.68
C ILE A 620 5.99 4.73 -2.03
N ASP A 621 6.24 4.93 -0.75
CA ASP A 621 7.44 4.38 -0.07
C ASP A 621 7.11 3.42 1.09
N ARG A 622 5.83 3.08 1.31
CA ARG A 622 5.39 2.17 2.40
C ARG A 622 5.79 0.73 2.10
N PRO A 623 6.76 0.12 2.82
CA PRO A 623 7.29 -1.17 2.40
C PRO A 623 6.39 -2.36 2.75
N PHE A 624 5.33 -2.22 3.55
CA PHE A 624 4.50 -3.33 4.05
C PHE A 624 3.35 -2.78 4.90
N ASP A 625 2.35 -2.14 4.29
CA ASP A 625 1.08 -1.84 4.98
C ASP A 625 0.00 -2.76 4.44
N ILE A 626 0.10 -4.04 4.85
CA ILE A 626 -0.83 -5.12 4.48
C ILE A 626 -2.22 -4.94 5.12
N ASN A 627 -2.53 -3.80 5.76
CA ASN A 627 -3.84 -3.61 6.40
C ASN A 627 -4.47 -2.22 6.28
N TYR A 628 -3.81 -1.19 5.76
CA TYR A 628 -4.46 0.11 5.61
C TYR A 628 -4.02 0.85 4.32
N PRO A 629 -4.96 1.19 3.40
CA PRO A 629 -4.67 2.18 2.37
C PRO A 629 -4.30 3.51 3.04
N SER A 630 -3.54 4.36 2.33
CA SER A 630 -3.36 5.75 2.73
C SER A 630 -4.73 6.35 3.06
N PRO A 631 -4.92 6.90 4.26
CA PRO A 631 -6.20 7.41 4.67
C PRO A 631 -6.56 8.58 3.75
N ASP A 632 -7.63 8.41 2.97
CA ASP A 632 -8.31 9.54 2.36
C ASP A 632 -8.80 10.46 3.49
N ARG A 633 -8.92 11.76 3.21
CA ARG A 633 -9.41 12.78 4.14
C ARG A 633 -10.72 12.34 4.80
N SER A 634 -11.58 11.63 4.05
CA SER A 634 -12.83 11.07 4.55
C SER A 634 -12.63 10.05 5.70
N ILE A 635 -11.58 9.23 5.66
CA ILE A 635 -11.26 8.27 6.74
C ILE A 635 -10.82 9.01 8.00
N ALA A 636 -9.99 10.05 7.85
CA ALA A 636 -9.56 10.88 8.98
C ALA A 636 -10.73 11.66 9.60
N GLN A 637 -11.62 12.20 8.76
CA GLN A 637 -12.86 12.85 9.20
C GLN A 637 -13.78 11.89 9.95
N LEU A 638 -13.95 10.66 9.47
CA LEU A 638 -14.72 9.62 10.17
C LEU A 638 -14.12 9.26 11.54
N GLU A 639 -12.79 9.09 11.63
CA GLU A 639 -12.13 8.83 12.91
C GLU A 639 -12.31 9.99 13.89
N ARG A 640 -12.24 11.24 13.41
CA ARG A 640 -12.56 12.42 14.23
C ARG A 640 -14.00 12.37 14.75
N ILE A 641 -14.98 12.02 13.91
CA ILE A 641 -16.39 11.91 14.32
C ILE A 641 -16.56 10.85 15.42
N ARG A 642 -15.90 9.70 15.29
CA ARG A 642 -15.88 8.67 16.35
C ARG A 642 -15.30 9.21 17.66
N CYS A 643 -14.22 10.01 17.59
CA CYS A 643 -13.65 10.66 18.76
C CYS A 643 -14.62 11.67 19.40
N LEU A 644 -15.29 12.50 18.60
CA LEU A 644 -16.27 13.49 19.08
C LEU A 644 -17.47 12.84 19.76
N LEU A 645 -18.02 11.79 19.16
CA LEU A 645 -19.12 11.02 19.75
C LEU A 645 -18.72 10.42 21.10
N GLN A 646 -17.52 9.84 21.19
CA GLN A 646 -17.00 9.31 22.46
C GLN A 646 -16.67 10.41 23.49
N ASN A 647 -16.39 11.63 23.03
CA ASN A 647 -16.22 12.81 23.88
C ASN A 647 -17.55 13.50 24.23
N ASN A 648 -18.70 12.91 23.90
CA ASN A 648 -20.04 13.50 24.05
C ASN A 648 -20.25 14.85 23.33
N ASP A 649 -19.42 15.19 22.33
CA ASP A 649 -19.58 16.39 21.50
C ASP A 649 -20.44 16.08 20.27
N LEU A 650 -21.72 15.79 20.52
CA LEU A 650 -22.68 15.43 19.49
C LEU A 650 -22.93 16.57 18.49
N LYS A 651 -22.80 17.83 18.94
CA LYS A 651 -23.03 19.01 18.09
C LYS A 651 -21.93 19.13 17.02
N ALA A 652 -20.66 19.01 17.41
CA ALA A 652 -19.56 19.04 16.46
C ALA A 652 -19.58 17.81 15.52
N ALA A 653 -19.91 16.64 16.06
CA ALA A 653 -20.06 15.42 15.26
C ALA A 653 -21.17 15.55 14.21
N ASP A 654 -22.33 16.13 14.59
CA ASP A 654 -23.46 16.36 13.69
C ASP A 654 -23.10 17.31 12.55
N ALA A 655 -22.52 18.47 12.88
CA ALA A 655 -22.08 19.45 11.89
C ALA A 655 -21.03 18.87 10.91
N GLN A 656 -20.05 18.13 11.44
CA GLN A 656 -19.02 17.52 10.60
C GLN A 656 -19.59 16.42 9.69
N SER A 657 -20.50 15.58 10.20
CA SER A 657 -21.12 14.52 9.39
C SER A 657 -21.92 15.07 8.20
N LEU A 658 -22.54 16.24 8.35
CA LEU A 658 -23.26 16.94 7.28
C LEU A 658 -22.28 17.51 6.25
N ALA A 659 -21.24 18.23 6.69
CA ALA A 659 -20.21 18.76 5.81
C ALA A 659 -19.52 17.65 4.98
N MET A 660 -19.31 16.50 5.60
CA MET A 660 -18.70 15.33 4.96
C MET A 660 -19.62 14.72 3.89
N LEU A 661 -20.94 14.75 4.08
CA LEU A 661 -21.92 14.32 3.06
C LEU A 661 -21.97 15.28 1.88
N ASP A 662 -21.86 16.59 2.12
CA ASP A 662 -21.83 17.61 1.06
C ASP A 662 -20.54 17.50 0.23
N GLU A 663 -19.41 17.22 0.88
CA GLU A 663 -18.11 17.10 0.23
C GLU A 663 -17.97 15.79 -0.57
N TYR A 664 -18.47 14.68 -0.03
CA TYR A 664 -18.26 13.33 -0.60
C TYR A 664 -19.55 12.50 -0.76
N PRO A 665 -20.60 12.99 -1.44
CA PRO A 665 -21.92 12.36 -1.44
C PRO A 665 -21.97 10.96 -2.08
N ASN A 666 -20.90 10.53 -2.75
CA ASN A 666 -20.82 9.22 -3.42
C ASN A 666 -19.81 8.27 -2.75
N GLN A 667 -19.31 8.59 -1.56
CA GLN A 667 -18.43 7.71 -0.78
C GLN A 667 -19.21 7.05 0.37
N PRO A 668 -18.84 5.82 0.81
CA PRO A 668 -19.53 5.16 1.92
C PRO A 668 -19.23 5.78 3.30
N TYR A 669 -18.01 6.28 3.54
CA TYR A 669 -17.59 6.82 4.85
C TYR A 669 -18.45 7.99 5.38
N PRO A 670 -18.86 8.97 4.56
CA PRO A 670 -19.79 10.04 4.99
C PRO A 670 -21.14 9.53 5.47
N HIS A 671 -21.70 8.52 4.80
CA HIS A 671 -22.96 7.90 5.19
C HIS A 671 -22.82 7.07 6.48
N GLU A 672 -21.67 6.40 6.68
CA GLU A 672 -21.33 5.77 7.96
C GLU A 672 -21.24 6.81 9.09
N ALA A 673 -20.51 7.91 8.86
CA ALA A 673 -20.40 9.00 9.82
C ALA A 673 -21.77 9.56 10.21
N ARG A 674 -22.65 9.76 9.22
CA ARG A 674 -24.02 10.22 9.46
C ARG A 674 -24.85 9.19 10.22
N PHE A 675 -24.71 7.90 9.88
CA PHE A 675 -25.34 6.81 10.61
C PHE A 675 -24.96 6.83 12.10
N LEU A 676 -23.68 6.95 12.42
CA LEU A 676 -23.20 6.98 13.81
C LEU A 676 -23.83 8.13 14.61
N VAL A 677 -23.84 9.35 14.05
CA VAL A 677 -24.45 10.51 14.69
C VAL A 677 -25.95 10.33 14.92
N LEU A 678 -26.68 9.87 13.90
CA LEU A 678 -28.14 9.69 13.97
C LEU A 678 -28.52 8.59 14.96
N ALA A 679 -27.73 7.51 15.02
CA ALA A 679 -27.91 6.44 16.01
C ALA A 679 -27.70 6.97 17.43
N THR A 680 -26.66 7.78 17.67
CA THR A 680 -26.45 8.43 18.98
C THR A 680 -27.59 9.38 19.38
N ARG A 681 -28.30 9.98 18.40
CA ARG A 681 -29.50 10.81 18.63
C ARG A 681 -30.79 10.00 18.85
N GLY A 682 -30.75 8.67 18.76
CA GLY A 682 -31.94 7.81 18.80
C GLY A 682 -32.82 7.90 17.55
N GLN A 683 -32.32 8.47 16.45
CA GLN A 683 -33.07 8.63 15.20
C GLN A 683 -32.96 7.37 14.32
N ASN A 684 -33.41 6.24 14.85
CA ASN A 684 -33.16 4.90 14.31
C ASN A 684 -33.56 4.73 12.82
N ALA A 685 -34.70 5.28 12.41
CA ALA A 685 -35.14 5.20 11.01
C ALA A 685 -34.24 5.99 10.05
N ALA A 686 -33.78 7.17 10.45
CA ALA A 686 -32.85 7.98 9.65
C ALA A 686 -31.45 7.37 9.63
N ALA A 687 -30.98 6.85 10.77
CA ALA A 687 -29.72 6.13 10.89
C ALA A 687 -29.70 4.92 9.95
N ARG A 688 -30.75 4.10 9.95
CA ARG A 688 -30.84 2.91 9.09
C ARG A 688 -30.84 3.23 7.60
N ARG A 689 -31.43 4.36 7.17
CA ARG A 689 -31.33 4.83 5.78
C ARG A 689 -29.90 5.15 5.39
N GLN A 690 -29.15 5.83 6.26
CA GLN A 690 -27.75 6.17 5.99
C GLN A 690 -26.86 4.92 5.97
N LEU A 691 -27.08 3.96 6.87
CA LEU A 691 -26.36 2.69 6.85
C LEU A 691 -26.61 1.89 5.56
N ASN A 692 -27.85 1.84 5.09
CA ASN A 692 -28.19 1.19 3.82
C ASN A 692 -27.52 1.86 2.61
N GLU A 693 -27.41 3.19 2.62
CA GLU A 693 -26.72 3.92 1.56
C GLU A 693 -25.20 3.70 1.59
N ALA A 694 -24.59 3.69 2.78
CA ALA A 694 -23.19 3.31 2.96
C ALA A 694 -22.91 1.90 2.41
N LEU A 695 -23.80 0.94 2.72
CA LEU A 695 -23.72 -0.44 2.19
C LEU A 695 -23.83 -0.49 0.66
N ARG A 696 -24.77 0.25 0.07
CA ARG A 696 -24.96 0.31 -1.39
C ARG A 696 -23.70 0.82 -2.09
N LEU A 697 -23.10 1.89 -1.57
CA LEU A 697 -21.88 2.47 -2.12
C LEU A 697 -20.65 1.58 -1.91
N ALA A 698 -20.51 0.96 -0.72
CA ALA A 698 -19.43 0.02 -0.44
C ALA A 698 -19.50 -1.21 -1.35
N ARG A 699 -20.71 -1.77 -1.58
CA ARG A 699 -20.93 -2.89 -2.51
C ARG A 699 -20.60 -2.50 -3.95
N ARG A 700 -21.06 -1.34 -4.41
CA ARG A 700 -20.66 -0.79 -5.73
C ARG A 700 -19.14 -0.70 -5.89
N ASN A 701 -18.41 -0.28 -4.86
CA ASN A 701 -16.95 -0.19 -4.90
C ASN A 701 -16.24 -1.54 -5.00
N VAL A 702 -16.87 -2.62 -4.52
CA VAL A 702 -16.40 -4.00 -4.66
C VAL A 702 -16.76 -4.54 -6.05
N ASP A 703 -17.98 -4.29 -6.53
CA ASP A 703 -18.49 -4.79 -7.81
C ASP A 703 -17.81 -4.15 -9.03
N GLN A 704 -17.40 -2.88 -8.94
CA GLN A 704 -16.69 -2.18 -10.01
C GLN A 704 -15.32 -2.79 -10.36
N TRP A 705 -14.78 -3.65 -9.49
CA TRP A 705 -13.49 -4.31 -9.68
C TRP A 705 -13.68 -5.84 -9.64
N PRO A 706 -14.06 -6.48 -10.76
CA PRO A 706 -14.27 -7.92 -10.79
C PRO A 706 -13.01 -8.71 -10.41
N ALA A 707 -13.19 -9.84 -9.72
CA ALA A 707 -12.10 -10.76 -9.37
C ALA A 707 -11.25 -11.22 -10.58
N GLN A 708 -11.83 -11.24 -11.77
CA GLN A 708 -11.20 -11.65 -13.03
C GLN A 708 -10.20 -10.61 -13.56
N THR A 709 -10.32 -9.35 -13.14
CA THR A 709 -9.41 -8.26 -13.51
C THR A 709 -8.19 -8.12 -12.58
N LEU A 710 -8.15 -8.86 -11.46
CA LEU A 710 -7.05 -8.84 -10.47
C LEU A 710 -5.82 -9.64 -10.96
N GLY A 711 -5.16 -9.12 -12.00
CA GLY A 711 -3.92 -9.69 -12.56
C GLY A 711 -2.64 -9.27 -11.82
N ARG A 712 -2.70 -8.31 -10.88
CA ARG A 712 -1.54 -7.72 -10.19
C ARG A 712 -1.70 -7.74 -8.66
N TYR A 713 -0.63 -8.05 -7.93
CA TYR A 713 -0.64 -8.26 -6.47
C TYR A 713 -1.03 -7.00 -5.66
N LYS A 714 -0.66 -5.79 -6.12
CA LYS A 714 -1.10 -4.54 -5.46
C LYS A 714 -2.62 -4.36 -5.51
N GLU A 715 -3.25 -4.77 -6.60
CA GLU A 715 -4.70 -4.69 -6.75
C GLU A 715 -5.41 -5.69 -5.84
N ARG A 716 -4.73 -6.80 -5.50
CA ARG A 716 -5.19 -7.83 -4.58
C ARG A 716 -5.26 -7.32 -3.13
N ASP A 717 -4.21 -6.76 -2.55
CA ASP A 717 -4.25 -6.32 -1.13
C ASP A 717 -5.28 -5.19 -0.89
N TRP A 718 -5.41 -4.27 -1.85
CA TRP A 718 -6.39 -3.19 -1.80
C TRP A 718 -7.84 -3.68 -1.87
N TYR A 719 -8.05 -4.78 -2.58
CA TYR A 719 -9.37 -5.39 -2.72
C TYR A 719 -9.79 -6.15 -1.46
N GLU A 720 -8.86 -6.82 -0.76
CA GLU A 720 -9.13 -7.44 0.54
C GLU A 720 -9.62 -6.40 1.57
N GLY A 721 -8.96 -5.24 1.65
CA GLY A 721 -9.37 -4.15 2.53
C GLY A 721 -10.79 -3.62 2.24
N ARG A 722 -11.20 -3.56 0.97
CA ARG A 722 -12.57 -3.18 0.57
C ARG A 722 -13.60 -4.24 0.98
N LEU A 723 -13.26 -5.52 0.81
CA LEU A 723 -14.09 -6.62 1.28
C LEU A 723 -14.27 -6.55 2.80
N MET A 724 -13.21 -6.25 3.55
CA MET A 724 -13.28 -6.13 5.01
C MET A 724 -14.12 -4.93 5.46
N TYR A 725 -14.03 -3.81 4.75
CA TYR A 725 -14.87 -2.65 5.05
C TYR A 725 -16.36 -2.94 4.76
N LEU A 726 -16.67 -3.60 3.64
CA LEU A 726 -18.03 -4.04 3.34
C LEU A 726 -18.54 -5.05 4.37
N TRP A 727 -17.71 -6.01 4.77
CA TRP A 727 -18.02 -6.94 5.86
C TRP A 727 -18.36 -6.19 7.15
N TYR A 728 -17.55 -5.20 7.54
CA TYR A 728 -17.78 -4.41 8.74
C TYR A 728 -19.16 -3.72 8.71
N LEU A 729 -19.52 -3.07 7.60
CA LEU A 729 -20.82 -2.43 7.46
C LEU A 729 -21.98 -3.44 7.49
N LEU A 730 -21.80 -4.63 6.90
CA LEU A 730 -22.80 -5.71 6.94
C LEU A 730 -22.98 -6.27 8.36
N HIS A 731 -21.89 -6.39 9.11
CA HIS A 731 -21.92 -6.78 10.51
C HIS A 731 -22.66 -5.74 11.37
N VAL A 732 -22.36 -4.45 11.20
CA VAL A 732 -23.07 -3.34 11.86
C VAL A 732 -24.54 -3.30 11.49
N ALA A 733 -24.90 -3.72 10.28
CA ALA A 733 -26.28 -3.79 9.81
C ALA A 733 -27.02 -5.07 10.22
N GLU A 734 -26.39 -5.94 11.01
CA GLU A 734 -26.95 -7.22 11.45
C GLU A 734 -27.37 -8.12 10.28
N ARG A 735 -26.54 -8.16 9.23
CA ARG A 735 -26.73 -9.00 8.02
C ARG A 735 -25.64 -10.10 7.95
N PRO A 736 -25.66 -11.09 8.87
CA PRO A 736 -24.57 -12.05 9.03
C PRO A 736 -24.37 -12.96 7.82
N ASP A 737 -25.43 -13.34 7.10
CA ASP A 737 -25.34 -14.20 5.92
C ASP A 737 -24.57 -13.53 4.78
N GLU A 738 -24.91 -12.28 4.47
CA GLU A 738 -24.19 -11.50 3.47
C GLU A 738 -22.77 -11.17 3.92
N ALA A 739 -22.56 -10.93 5.21
CA ALA A 739 -21.22 -10.73 5.77
C ALA A 739 -20.35 -11.97 5.56
N ALA A 740 -20.90 -13.17 5.80
CA ALA A 740 -20.24 -14.43 5.55
C ALA A 740 -19.92 -14.63 4.05
N ASP A 741 -20.84 -14.29 3.14
CA ASP A 741 -20.61 -14.38 1.70
C ASP A 741 -19.44 -13.50 1.21
N ILE A 742 -19.35 -12.27 1.71
CA ILE A 742 -18.23 -11.38 1.40
C ILE A 742 -16.90 -11.95 1.89
N LEU A 743 -16.88 -12.56 3.08
CA LEU A 743 -15.69 -13.19 3.63
C LEU A 743 -15.32 -14.50 2.93
N ARG A 744 -16.30 -15.30 2.48
CA ARG A 744 -16.07 -16.47 1.61
C ARG A 744 -15.43 -16.06 0.29
N LEU A 745 -15.93 -14.98 -0.32
CA LEU A 745 -15.30 -14.38 -1.50
C LEU A 745 -13.86 -13.95 -1.19
N GLY A 746 -13.66 -13.31 -0.03
CA GLY A 746 -12.33 -12.99 0.50
C GLY A 746 -11.42 -14.23 0.53
N LEU A 747 -11.80 -15.31 1.23
CA LEU A 747 -10.97 -16.52 1.30
C LEU A 747 -10.75 -17.20 -0.04
N LYS A 748 -11.72 -17.15 -0.95
CA LYS A 748 -11.54 -17.66 -2.32
C LYS A 748 -10.45 -16.91 -3.08
N LEU A 749 -10.33 -15.59 -2.86
CA LEU A 749 -9.32 -14.74 -3.48
C LEU A 749 -7.99 -14.73 -2.72
N TYR A 750 -8.05 -14.91 -1.40
CA TYR A 750 -6.93 -14.88 -0.45
C TYR A 750 -6.93 -16.12 0.46
N PRO A 751 -6.60 -17.33 -0.06
CA PRO A 751 -6.70 -18.58 0.71
C PRO A 751 -5.74 -18.68 1.91
N GLU A 752 -4.73 -17.82 1.92
CA GLU A 752 -3.70 -17.73 2.96
C GLU A 752 -3.97 -16.60 3.97
N SER A 753 -5.10 -15.89 3.85
CA SER A 753 -5.44 -14.81 4.77
C SER A 753 -6.04 -15.34 6.07
N HIS A 754 -5.20 -15.46 7.10
CA HIS A 754 -5.67 -15.77 8.45
C HIS A 754 -6.64 -14.70 8.97
N TYR A 755 -6.47 -13.43 8.59
CA TYR A 755 -7.34 -12.34 9.05
C TYR A 755 -8.78 -12.52 8.54
N THR A 756 -8.94 -12.78 7.24
CA THR A 756 -10.25 -13.05 6.63
C THR A 756 -10.84 -14.35 7.19
N ALA A 757 -10.02 -15.38 7.41
CA ALA A 757 -10.48 -16.64 8.04
C ALA A 757 -10.98 -16.43 9.46
N VAL A 758 -10.27 -15.65 10.29
CA VAL A 758 -10.72 -15.27 11.64
C VAL A 758 -12.05 -14.53 11.58
N ARG A 759 -12.23 -13.55 10.67
CA ARG A 759 -13.50 -12.82 10.56
C ARG A 759 -14.66 -13.71 10.11
N LEU A 760 -14.40 -14.68 9.24
CA LEU A 760 -15.42 -15.64 8.83
C LEU A 760 -15.79 -16.54 10.00
N SER A 761 -14.78 -17.00 10.74
CA SER A 761 -14.95 -17.75 11.97
C SER A 761 -15.83 -16.97 12.97
N ASP A 762 -15.47 -15.72 13.29
CA ASP A 762 -16.24 -14.84 14.19
C ASP A 762 -17.70 -14.67 13.73
N THR A 763 -17.91 -14.51 12.41
CA THR A 763 -19.24 -14.28 11.81
C THR A 763 -20.11 -15.54 11.87
N LEU A 764 -19.53 -16.72 11.62
CA LEU A 764 -20.23 -18.00 11.70
C LEU A 764 -20.53 -18.41 13.15
N SER A 765 -19.67 -18.04 14.10
CA SER A 765 -19.84 -18.35 15.53
C SER A 765 -21.09 -17.74 16.17
N ALA A 766 -21.68 -16.71 15.56
CA ALA A 766 -22.93 -16.11 16.03
C ALA A 766 -24.12 -17.10 15.99
N GLY A 767 -24.08 -18.11 15.12
CA GLY A 767 -25.11 -19.16 15.00
C GLY A 767 -24.79 -20.47 15.73
N GLY A 768 -23.69 -20.54 16.51
CA GLY A 768 -23.17 -21.79 17.06
C GLY A 768 -22.27 -22.58 16.09
N PRO A 769 -21.72 -23.74 16.50
CA PRO A 769 -20.72 -24.48 15.71
C PRO A 769 -21.34 -25.23 14.53
N SER A 770 -21.51 -24.54 13.39
CA SER A 770 -21.98 -25.14 12.13
C SER A 770 -20.94 -26.09 11.51
N PRO A 771 -21.33 -27.05 10.65
CA PRO A 771 -20.38 -27.92 9.94
C PRO A 771 -19.33 -27.12 9.14
N GLU A 772 -19.74 -26.01 8.53
CA GLU A 772 -18.84 -25.10 7.81
C GLU A 772 -17.81 -24.47 8.77
N MET A 773 -18.26 -24.00 9.93
CA MET A 773 -17.39 -23.42 10.96
C MET A 773 -16.35 -24.43 11.44
N LYS A 774 -16.77 -25.67 11.72
CA LYS A 774 -15.86 -26.75 12.14
C LYS A 774 -14.80 -27.04 11.07
N ALA A 775 -15.21 -27.11 9.81
CA ALA A 775 -14.29 -27.32 8.69
C ALA A 775 -13.30 -26.16 8.54
N LEU A 776 -13.78 -24.92 8.62
CA LEU A 776 -12.95 -23.71 8.55
C LEU A 776 -11.92 -23.65 9.68
N VAL A 777 -12.34 -23.90 10.93
CA VAL A 777 -11.44 -23.89 12.10
C VAL A 777 -10.41 -25.03 11.98
N ALA A 778 -10.81 -26.23 11.57
CA ALA A 778 -9.89 -27.35 11.39
C ALA A 778 -8.85 -27.09 10.29
N GLU A 779 -9.26 -26.51 9.15
CA GLU A 779 -8.33 -26.08 8.11
C GLU A 779 -7.39 -24.96 8.62
N SER A 780 -7.96 -23.97 9.31
CA SER A 780 -7.22 -22.82 9.81
C SER A 780 -6.21 -23.20 10.89
N LEU A 781 -6.51 -24.19 11.75
CA LEU A 781 -5.55 -24.72 12.72
C LEU A 781 -4.41 -25.49 12.05
N ARG A 782 -4.65 -26.17 10.92
CA ARG A 782 -3.58 -26.81 10.13
C ARG A 782 -2.66 -25.77 9.49
N LYS A 783 -3.22 -24.70 8.93
CA LYS A 783 -2.46 -23.61 8.28
C LYS A 783 -1.78 -22.67 9.28
N PHE A 784 -2.47 -22.33 10.36
CA PHE A 784 -2.11 -21.30 11.33
C PHE A 784 -2.19 -21.83 12.78
N PRO A 785 -1.40 -22.86 13.15
CA PRO A 785 -1.50 -23.52 14.46
C PRO A 785 -1.12 -22.62 15.65
N ARG A 786 -0.66 -21.38 15.41
CA ARG A 786 -0.28 -20.42 16.45
C ARG A 786 -1.17 -19.18 16.50
N GLU A 787 -2.22 -19.11 15.68
CA GLU A 787 -3.22 -18.05 15.78
C GLU A 787 -4.19 -18.41 16.92
N PRO A 788 -4.15 -17.69 18.06
CA PRO A 788 -4.90 -18.10 19.24
C PRO A 788 -6.42 -18.00 19.06
N ARG A 789 -6.93 -17.18 18.14
CA ARG A 789 -8.38 -17.08 17.90
C ARG A 789 -8.97 -18.37 17.35
N PHE A 790 -8.25 -19.11 16.50
CA PHE A 790 -8.75 -20.41 16.05
C PHE A 790 -8.77 -21.45 17.17
N TRP A 791 -7.83 -21.37 18.12
CA TRP A 791 -7.87 -22.22 19.33
C TRP A 791 -9.03 -21.85 20.26
N ASN A 792 -9.39 -20.57 20.34
CA ASN A 792 -10.60 -20.12 21.04
C ASN A 792 -11.86 -20.71 20.39
N GLU A 793 -12.00 -20.58 19.08
CA GLU A 793 -13.16 -21.12 18.38
C GLU A 793 -13.20 -22.65 18.43
N HIS A 794 -12.06 -23.31 18.36
CA HIS A 794 -11.96 -24.76 18.58
C HIS A 794 -12.39 -25.17 19.99
N ALA A 795 -11.99 -24.41 21.01
CA ALA A 795 -12.42 -24.66 22.39
C ALA A 795 -13.95 -24.56 22.54
N ARG A 796 -14.57 -23.56 21.91
CA ARG A 796 -16.03 -23.40 21.88
C ARG A 796 -16.73 -24.52 21.13
N ILE A 797 -16.15 -25.00 20.02
CA ILE A 797 -16.67 -26.16 19.29
C ILE A 797 -16.65 -27.40 20.19
N LEU A 798 -15.54 -27.67 20.87
CA LEU A 798 -15.40 -28.82 21.77
C LEU A 798 -16.35 -28.72 22.97
N GLU A 799 -16.50 -27.53 23.55
CA GLU A 799 -17.46 -27.29 24.64
C GLU A 799 -18.90 -27.59 24.20
N ALA A 800 -19.30 -27.14 23.02
CA ALA A 800 -20.63 -27.41 22.46
C ALA A 800 -20.83 -28.89 22.08
N GLU A 801 -19.75 -29.63 21.81
CA GLU A 801 -19.76 -31.09 21.60
C GLU A 801 -19.74 -31.88 22.91
N GLY A 802 -19.60 -31.21 24.05
CA GLY A 802 -19.51 -31.84 25.38
C GLY A 802 -18.10 -32.30 25.77
N ASP A 803 -17.08 -32.09 24.92
CA ASP A 803 -15.68 -32.39 25.26
C ASP A 803 -15.07 -31.25 26.10
N LYS A 804 -15.44 -31.23 27.38
CA LYS A 804 -14.95 -30.24 28.34
C LYS A 804 -13.43 -30.31 28.55
N ALA A 805 -12.84 -31.52 28.50
CA ALA A 805 -11.41 -31.69 28.69
C ALA A 805 -10.61 -31.10 27.51
N GLY A 806 -11.07 -31.37 26.28
CA GLY A 806 -10.54 -30.76 25.06
C GLY A 806 -10.71 -29.24 25.05
N ALA A 807 -11.89 -28.73 25.45
CA ALA A 807 -12.15 -27.30 25.54
C ALA A 807 -11.17 -26.59 26.50
N ILE A 808 -10.95 -27.14 27.69
CA ILE A 808 -9.97 -26.63 28.66
C ILE A 808 -8.56 -26.59 28.06
N ALA A 809 -8.14 -27.66 27.37
CA ALA A 809 -6.83 -27.73 26.73
C ALA A 809 -6.67 -26.67 25.62
N ALA A 810 -7.70 -26.49 24.79
CA ALA A 810 -7.70 -25.51 23.71
C ALA A 810 -7.73 -24.05 24.23
N PHE A 811 -8.53 -23.74 25.26
CA PHE A 811 -8.53 -22.43 25.91
C PHE A 811 -7.17 -22.11 26.56
N ARG A 812 -6.56 -23.07 27.28
CA ARG A 812 -5.20 -22.92 27.81
C ARG A 812 -4.19 -22.64 26.70
N HIS A 813 -4.32 -23.33 25.58
CA HIS A 813 -3.42 -23.13 24.44
C HIS A 813 -3.58 -21.72 23.84
N ALA A 814 -4.82 -21.25 23.64
CA ALA A 814 -5.11 -19.90 23.17
C ALA A 814 -4.52 -18.82 24.09
N ILE A 815 -4.69 -18.97 25.41
CA ILE A 815 -4.12 -18.06 26.42
C ILE A 815 -2.58 -18.16 26.43
N GLY A 816 -2.01 -19.36 26.31
CA GLY A 816 -0.57 -19.58 26.21
C GLY A 816 0.07 -18.90 25.00
N LEU A 817 -0.65 -18.85 23.88
CA LEU A 817 -0.28 -18.13 22.66
C LEU A 817 -0.44 -16.61 22.75
N GLY A 818 -1.07 -16.09 23.82
CA GLY A 818 -1.14 -14.66 24.12
C GLY A 818 -2.53 -14.03 23.96
N LEU A 819 -3.60 -14.82 23.84
CA LEU A 819 -4.96 -14.28 23.88
C LEU A 819 -5.29 -13.83 25.31
N ARG A 820 -5.28 -12.52 25.52
CA ARG A 820 -5.50 -11.85 26.81
C ARG A 820 -6.85 -11.14 26.78
N GLN A 821 -7.94 -11.89 26.88
CA GLN A 821 -9.29 -11.33 27.01
C GLN A 821 -9.89 -11.76 28.34
N SER A 822 -10.44 -10.78 29.09
CA SER A 822 -11.01 -11.01 30.42
C SER A 822 -12.03 -12.15 30.41
N TRP A 823 -12.98 -12.12 29.46
CA TRP A 823 -14.02 -13.15 29.38
C TRP A 823 -13.47 -14.57 29.15
N ILE A 824 -12.43 -14.75 28.31
CA ILE A 824 -11.85 -16.08 28.00
C ILE A 824 -11.16 -16.65 29.23
N MET A 825 -10.42 -15.81 29.96
CA MET A 825 -9.75 -16.20 31.20
C MET A 825 -10.77 -16.58 32.27
N SER A 826 -11.82 -15.78 32.44
CA SER A 826 -12.91 -16.08 33.36
C SER A 826 -13.72 -17.30 32.96
N HIS A 827 -13.87 -17.58 31.66
CA HIS A 827 -14.54 -18.78 31.14
C HIS A 827 -13.69 -20.04 31.34
N LEU A 828 -12.38 -19.98 31.10
CA LEU A 828 -11.49 -21.11 31.44
C LEU A 828 -11.51 -21.37 32.95
N ALA A 829 -11.43 -20.33 33.78
CA ALA A 829 -11.53 -20.48 35.23
C ALA A 829 -12.84 -21.16 35.64
N TYR A 830 -13.96 -20.79 35.03
CA TYR A 830 -15.23 -21.49 35.21
C TYR A 830 -15.16 -22.96 34.86
N LEU A 831 -14.64 -23.32 33.69
CA LEU A 831 -14.54 -24.73 33.29
C LEU A 831 -13.68 -25.54 34.27
N LEU A 832 -12.62 -24.93 34.85
CA LEU A 832 -11.79 -25.55 35.88
C LEU A 832 -12.53 -25.73 37.21
N ILE A 833 -13.33 -24.74 37.63
CA ILE A 833 -14.14 -24.80 38.87
C ILE A 833 -15.27 -25.83 38.76
N ASP A 834 -15.93 -25.85 37.61
CA ASP A 834 -17.05 -26.72 37.29
C ASP A 834 -16.61 -28.15 36.95
N THR A 835 -15.31 -28.44 36.90
CA THR A 835 -14.82 -29.81 36.69
C THR A 835 -15.05 -30.65 37.96
N PRO A 836 -15.74 -31.81 37.86
CA PRO A 836 -15.90 -32.71 39.00
C PRO A 836 -14.53 -33.14 39.56
N ASN A 837 -14.41 -33.26 40.89
CA ASN A 837 -13.16 -33.64 41.56
C ASN A 837 -11.95 -32.73 41.23
N ARG A 838 -12.19 -31.42 41.05
CA ARG A 838 -11.13 -30.42 40.83
C ARG A 838 -10.01 -30.52 41.88
N THR A 839 -8.77 -30.47 41.40
CA THR A 839 -7.56 -30.51 42.24
C THR A 839 -7.22 -29.13 42.81
N PRO A 840 -6.46 -29.06 43.93
CA PRO A 840 -5.93 -27.78 44.44
C PRO A 840 -5.14 -26.99 43.38
N ALA A 841 -4.46 -27.69 42.46
CA ALA A 841 -3.75 -27.05 41.35
C ALA A 841 -4.69 -26.35 40.35
N GLN A 842 -5.85 -26.95 40.04
CA GLN A 842 -6.85 -26.34 39.17
C GLN A 842 -7.52 -25.12 39.82
N LEU A 843 -7.75 -25.15 41.13
CA LEU A 843 -8.24 -23.99 41.88
C LEU A 843 -7.23 -22.84 41.87
N ALA A 844 -5.95 -23.14 42.10
CA ALA A 844 -4.89 -22.14 42.03
C ALA A 844 -4.76 -21.54 40.62
N GLU A 845 -4.87 -22.36 39.56
CA GLU A 845 -4.88 -21.89 38.17
C GLU A 845 -6.10 -20.98 37.89
N ALA A 846 -7.30 -21.39 38.32
CA ALA A 846 -8.52 -20.58 38.16
C ALA A 846 -8.38 -19.22 38.86
N LYS A 847 -7.81 -19.19 40.06
CA LYS A 847 -7.54 -17.95 40.81
C LYS A 847 -6.58 -17.01 40.08
N ASP A 848 -5.48 -17.54 39.53
CA ASP A 848 -4.52 -16.75 38.77
C ASP A 848 -5.16 -16.18 37.50
N LEU A 849 -5.92 -17.00 36.76
CA LEU A 849 -6.65 -16.57 35.58
C LEU A 849 -7.65 -15.46 35.88
N LEU A 850 -8.42 -15.57 36.97
CA LEU A 850 -9.38 -14.56 37.38
C LEU A 850 -8.70 -13.27 37.87
N SER A 851 -7.55 -13.39 38.53
CA SER A 851 -6.73 -12.22 38.92
C SER A 851 -6.24 -11.47 37.68
N GLN A 852 -5.78 -12.20 36.65
CA GLN A 852 -5.41 -11.61 35.37
C GLN A 852 -6.63 -11.01 34.64
N ALA A 853 -7.79 -11.67 34.68
CA ALA A 853 -9.02 -11.18 34.07
C ALA A 853 -9.50 -9.87 34.72
N LEU A 854 -9.46 -9.80 36.06
CA LEU A 854 -9.81 -8.60 36.84
C LEU A 854 -8.79 -7.47 36.68
N ALA A 855 -7.53 -7.79 36.39
CA ALA A 855 -6.55 -6.76 36.01
C ALA A 855 -6.84 -6.17 34.61
N LEU A 856 -7.51 -6.91 33.73
CA LEU A 856 -7.93 -6.44 32.41
C LEU A 856 -9.27 -5.72 32.44
N ASP A 857 -10.20 -6.16 33.28
CA ASP A 857 -11.52 -5.58 33.49
C ASP A 857 -11.95 -5.76 34.96
N ASP A 858 -11.71 -4.73 35.77
CA ASP A 858 -12.01 -4.72 37.20
C ASP A 858 -13.50 -4.50 37.49
N ARG A 859 -14.31 -4.20 36.47
CA ARG A 859 -15.76 -4.02 36.55
C ARG A 859 -16.55 -5.25 36.07
N SER A 860 -15.86 -6.34 35.76
CA SER A 860 -16.50 -7.60 35.39
C SER A 860 -17.18 -8.27 36.59
N ALA A 861 -18.49 -8.07 36.75
CA ALA A 861 -19.29 -8.71 37.79
C ALA A 861 -19.12 -10.25 37.81
N LEU A 862 -19.11 -10.86 36.61
CA LEU A 862 -18.92 -12.30 36.46
C LEU A 862 -17.54 -12.77 36.93
N SER A 863 -16.48 -12.00 36.70
CA SER A 863 -15.12 -12.36 37.14
C SER A 863 -14.97 -12.22 38.65
N HIS A 864 -15.55 -11.19 39.26
CA HIS A 864 -15.63 -11.05 40.73
C HIS A 864 -16.43 -12.19 41.37
N TYR A 865 -17.55 -12.58 40.75
CA TYR A 865 -18.34 -13.72 41.20
C TYR A 865 -17.53 -15.02 41.21
N ARG A 866 -16.90 -15.35 40.08
CA ARG A 866 -16.06 -16.55 39.93
C ARG A 866 -14.87 -16.53 40.88
N MET A 867 -14.28 -15.36 41.14
CA MET A 867 -13.22 -15.20 42.14
C MET A 867 -13.74 -15.53 43.54
N GLY A 868 -14.96 -15.07 43.86
CA GLY A 868 -15.66 -15.43 45.08
C GLY A 868 -15.82 -16.95 45.25
N GLU A 869 -16.24 -17.65 44.20
CA GLU A 869 -16.39 -19.12 44.21
C GLU A 869 -15.06 -19.83 44.47
N VAL A 870 -13.97 -19.40 43.82
CA VAL A 870 -12.63 -19.99 44.01
C VAL A 870 -12.13 -19.77 45.43
N LEU A 871 -12.21 -18.53 45.93
CA LEU A 871 -11.78 -18.18 47.29
C LEU A 871 -12.60 -18.91 48.35
N TRP A 872 -13.89 -19.12 48.09
CA TRP A 872 -14.76 -19.92 48.95
C TRP A 872 -14.31 -21.38 48.99
N ALA A 873 -14.03 -21.98 47.83
CA ALA A 873 -13.52 -23.34 47.73
C ALA A 873 -12.13 -23.52 48.38
N GLU A 874 -11.30 -22.47 48.42
CA GLU A 874 -10.00 -22.45 49.14
C GLU A 874 -10.15 -22.23 50.66
N GLY A 875 -11.36 -21.94 51.16
CA GLY A 875 -11.62 -21.64 52.58
C GLY A 875 -11.31 -20.20 52.98
N ASN A 876 -10.95 -19.31 52.05
CA ASN A 876 -10.68 -17.90 52.32
C ASN A 876 -11.97 -17.07 52.34
N ARG A 877 -12.75 -17.28 53.40
CA ARG A 877 -14.12 -16.76 53.53
C ARG A 877 -14.22 -15.23 53.46
N THR A 878 -13.29 -14.50 54.07
CA THR A 878 -13.31 -13.03 54.09
C THR A 878 -13.14 -12.43 52.68
N GLN A 879 -12.18 -12.92 51.91
CA GLN A 879 -11.95 -12.41 50.55
C GLN A 879 -13.02 -12.89 49.57
N ALA A 880 -13.58 -14.09 49.79
CA ALA A 880 -14.71 -14.60 49.00
C ALA A 880 -15.91 -13.66 49.11
N LEU A 881 -16.30 -13.29 50.33
CA LEU A 881 -17.40 -12.35 50.58
C LEU A 881 -17.15 -10.97 49.95
N ALA A 882 -15.93 -10.44 50.08
CA ALA A 882 -15.58 -9.15 49.45
C ALA A 882 -15.76 -9.20 47.92
N SER A 883 -15.34 -10.29 47.27
CA SER A 883 -15.49 -10.47 45.82
C SER A 883 -16.95 -10.64 45.41
N LEU A 884 -17.74 -11.41 46.16
CA LEU A 884 -19.17 -11.59 45.89
C LEU A 884 -19.99 -10.30 46.08
N ARG A 885 -19.69 -9.51 47.13
CA ARG A 885 -20.29 -8.18 47.32
C ARG A 885 -20.00 -7.28 46.12
N ARG A 886 -18.74 -7.27 45.68
CA ARG A 886 -18.34 -6.47 44.52
C ARG A 886 -19.07 -6.90 43.24
N ALA A 887 -19.26 -8.20 43.03
CA ALA A 887 -20.03 -8.72 41.90
C ALA A 887 -21.48 -8.23 41.93
N ALA A 888 -22.15 -8.29 43.09
CA ALA A 888 -23.52 -7.84 43.27
C ALA A 888 -23.66 -6.31 43.10
N GLU A 889 -22.70 -5.51 43.61
CA GLU A 889 -22.65 -4.05 43.41
C GLU A 889 -22.49 -3.66 41.94
N LEU A 890 -21.68 -4.41 41.18
CA LEU A 890 -21.42 -4.13 39.76
C LEU A 890 -22.61 -4.50 38.86
N ALA A 891 -23.48 -5.42 39.30
CA ALA A 891 -24.65 -5.88 38.56
C ALA A 891 -25.88 -5.95 39.49
N PRO A 892 -26.38 -4.79 39.97
CA PRO A 892 -27.39 -4.73 41.03
C PRO A 892 -28.75 -5.32 40.61
N ASP A 893 -29.03 -5.40 39.31
CA ASP A 893 -30.29 -5.93 38.76
C ASP A 893 -30.23 -7.43 38.46
N THR A 894 -29.15 -8.12 38.86
CA THR A 894 -28.93 -9.54 38.57
C THR A 894 -29.25 -10.42 39.79
N ALA A 895 -30.48 -10.94 39.86
CA ALA A 895 -31.01 -11.67 41.02
C ALA A 895 -30.11 -12.82 41.51
N TRP A 896 -29.59 -13.64 40.59
CA TRP A 896 -28.79 -14.81 40.96
C TRP A 896 -27.47 -14.45 41.67
N LEU A 897 -26.88 -13.28 41.40
CA LEU A 897 -25.66 -12.82 42.09
C LEU A 897 -25.93 -12.48 43.56
N TRP A 898 -27.03 -11.75 43.81
CA TRP A 898 -27.50 -11.44 45.16
C TRP A 898 -27.90 -12.69 45.93
N SER A 899 -28.55 -13.65 45.25
CA SER A 899 -28.87 -14.95 45.82
C SER A 899 -27.60 -15.67 46.28
N HIS A 900 -26.54 -15.67 45.46
CA HIS A 900 -25.28 -16.34 45.79
C HIS A 900 -24.54 -15.67 46.94
N LEU A 901 -24.46 -14.34 46.95
CA LEU A 901 -23.94 -13.58 48.09
C LEU A 901 -24.72 -13.92 49.37
N GLY A 902 -26.04 -13.89 49.31
CA GLY A 902 -26.93 -14.24 50.42
C GLY A 902 -26.67 -15.63 50.97
N GLY A 903 -26.60 -16.65 50.11
CA GLY A 903 -26.31 -18.02 50.52
C GLY A 903 -24.96 -18.17 51.25
N VAL A 904 -23.92 -17.50 50.77
CA VAL A 904 -22.59 -17.51 51.41
C VAL A 904 -22.62 -16.76 52.76
N LEU A 905 -23.40 -15.68 52.87
CA LEU A 905 -23.61 -14.96 54.14
C LEU A 905 -24.36 -15.80 55.17
N VAL A 906 -25.33 -16.63 54.76
CA VAL A 906 -25.98 -17.61 55.66
C VAL A 906 -24.94 -18.57 56.22
N GLU A 907 -24.07 -19.13 55.37
CA GLU A 907 -23.05 -20.09 55.79
C GLU A 907 -21.94 -19.49 56.66
N THR A 908 -21.70 -18.18 56.54
CA THR A 908 -20.78 -17.43 57.41
C THR A 908 -21.45 -16.83 58.64
N ARG A 909 -22.76 -17.04 58.81
CA ARG A 909 -23.60 -16.55 59.92
C ARG A 909 -23.76 -15.03 60.01
N ASP A 910 -23.50 -14.31 58.93
CA ASP A 910 -23.85 -12.88 58.83
C ASP A 910 -25.31 -12.72 58.39
N PHE A 911 -26.22 -13.07 59.32
CA PHE A 911 -27.64 -13.20 59.03
C PHE A 911 -28.36 -11.87 58.72
N ALA A 912 -27.76 -10.74 59.12
CA ALA A 912 -28.33 -9.42 58.86
C ALA A 912 -28.13 -9.04 57.40
N GLU A 913 -26.91 -9.17 56.89
CA GLU A 913 -26.62 -8.89 55.48
C GLU A 913 -27.21 -9.97 54.56
N ALA A 914 -27.20 -11.25 54.99
CA ALA A 914 -27.81 -12.34 54.23
C ALA A 914 -29.28 -12.05 53.91
N LEU A 915 -30.03 -11.54 54.89
CA LEU A 915 -31.45 -11.20 54.71
C LEU A 915 -31.63 -10.11 53.66
N LEU A 916 -30.83 -9.03 53.73
CA LEU A 916 -30.92 -7.92 52.79
C LEU A 916 -30.58 -8.35 51.36
N ALA A 917 -29.50 -9.13 51.20
CA ALA A 917 -29.10 -9.64 49.89
C ALA A 917 -30.17 -10.58 49.29
N LEU A 918 -30.71 -11.50 50.08
CA LEU A 918 -31.75 -12.43 49.62
C LEU A 918 -33.09 -11.74 49.35
N GLN A 919 -33.46 -10.73 50.12
CA GLN A 919 -34.66 -9.90 49.86
C GLN A 919 -34.52 -9.10 48.57
N HIS A 920 -33.32 -8.58 48.28
CA HIS A 920 -33.07 -7.90 47.02
C HIS A 920 -33.15 -8.87 45.82
N ALA A 921 -32.59 -10.08 45.96
CA ALA A 921 -32.75 -11.15 44.98
C ALA A 921 -34.24 -11.52 44.76
N GLU A 922 -35.00 -11.68 45.85
CA GLU A 922 -36.45 -11.98 45.81
C GLU A 922 -37.23 -10.85 45.14
N LYS A 923 -36.90 -9.59 45.40
CA LYS A 923 -37.56 -8.45 44.74
C LYS A 923 -37.35 -8.47 43.22
N LEU A 924 -36.18 -8.90 42.76
CA LEU A 924 -35.86 -9.00 41.33
C LEU A 924 -36.52 -10.23 40.69
N GLN A 925 -36.49 -11.37 41.39
CA GLN A 925 -37.09 -12.64 40.95
C GLN A 925 -37.80 -13.33 42.13
N PRO A 926 -39.11 -13.06 42.32
CA PRO A 926 -39.86 -13.54 43.49
C PRO A 926 -39.94 -15.06 43.61
N ASP A 927 -39.92 -15.77 42.49
CA ASP A 927 -40.13 -17.23 42.43
C ASP A 927 -38.85 -17.99 42.01
N ASP A 928 -37.67 -17.35 42.12
CA ASP A 928 -36.41 -18.04 41.91
C ASP A 928 -36.21 -19.12 42.99
N MET A 929 -36.16 -20.39 42.57
CA MET A 929 -36.00 -21.57 43.42
C MET A 929 -34.84 -21.40 44.41
N LEU A 930 -33.68 -20.99 43.91
CA LEU A 930 -32.46 -20.93 44.70
C LEU A 930 -32.53 -19.84 45.78
N THR A 931 -33.15 -18.71 45.46
CA THR A 931 -33.41 -17.61 46.39
C THR A 931 -34.41 -18.01 47.48
N GLN A 932 -35.53 -18.64 47.11
CA GLN A 932 -36.51 -19.12 48.11
C GLN A 932 -35.91 -20.20 49.02
N PHE A 933 -35.12 -21.11 48.46
CA PHE A 933 -34.41 -22.12 49.25
C PHE A 933 -33.43 -21.47 50.24
N ARG A 934 -32.64 -20.48 49.80
CA ARG A 934 -31.67 -19.78 50.65
C ARG A 934 -32.34 -18.92 51.73
N LEU A 935 -33.49 -18.31 51.45
CA LEU A 935 -34.32 -17.65 52.46
C LEU A 935 -34.84 -18.65 53.51
N GLY A 936 -35.26 -19.84 53.06
CA GLY A 936 -35.64 -20.92 53.97
C GLY A 936 -34.49 -21.40 54.86
N ARG A 937 -33.29 -21.58 54.29
CA ARG A 937 -32.09 -21.88 55.08
C ARG A 937 -31.74 -20.78 56.09
N LEU A 938 -31.91 -19.51 55.73
CA LEU A 938 -31.70 -18.41 56.65
C LEU A 938 -32.70 -18.42 57.82
N ALA A 939 -33.98 -18.75 57.54
CA ALA A 939 -35.00 -18.91 58.57
C ALA A 939 -34.69 -20.12 59.49
N GLU A 940 -34.24 -21.24 58.92
CA GLU A 940 -33.80 -22.43 59.66
C GLU A 940 -32.65 -22.09 60.63
N GLU A 941 -31.62 -21.40 60.17
CA GLU A 941 -30.48 -20.98 61.01
C GLU A 941 -30.86 -19.97 62.11
N LYS A 942 -31.97 -19.24 61.93
CA LYS A 942 -32.56 -18.34 62.94
C LYS A 942 -33.51 -19.07 63.91
N GLY A 943 -33.81 -20.34 63.67
CA GLY A 943 -34.73 -21.16 64.48
C GLY A 943 -36.21 -21.01 64.13
N ASP A 944 -36.55 -20.31 63.04
CA ASP A 944 -37.94 -20.16 62.56
C ASP A 944 -38.28 -21.30 61.59
N VAL A 945 -38.65 -22.44 62.16
CA VAL A 945 -38.89 -23.69 61.43
C VAL A 945 -40.10 -23.59 60.50
N ASP A 946 -41.15 -22.88 60.90
CA ASP A 946 -42.37 -22.75 60.10
C ASP A 946 -42.14 -21.88 58.86
N GLU A 947 -41.46 -20.73 59.00
CA GLU A 947 -41.06 -19.91 57.85
C GLU A 947 -40.07 -20.65 56.95
N ALA A 948 -39.13 -21.40 57.52
CA ALA A 948 -38.19 -22.21 56.75
C ALA A 948 -38.90 -23.23 55.86
N LEU A 949 -39.88 -23.97 56.42
CA LEU A 949 -40.69 -24.92 55.67
C LEU A 949 -41.53 -24.24 54.59
N ALA A 950 -42.16 -23.10 54.88
CA ALA A 950 -42.94 -22.34 53.89
C ALA A 950 -42.09 -21.86 52.71
N ARG A 951 -40.89 -21.34 52.98
CA ARG A 951 -39.94 -20.87 51.96
C ARG A 951 -39.36 -22.00 51.12
N ILE A 952 -38.97 -23.11 51.74
CA ILE A 952 -38.49 -24.29 51.01
C ILE A 952 -39.63 -24.90 50.18
N ALA A 953 -40.88 -24.91 50.66
CA ALA A 953 -42.04 -25.35 49.88
C ALA A 953 -42.27 -24.47 48.64
N ARG A 954 -42.05 -23.14 48.73
CA ARG A 954 -42.06 -22.26 47.55
C ARG A 954 -40.94 -22.59 46.57
N ALA A 955 -39.74 -22.92 47.06
CA ALA A 955 -38.65 -23.38 46.19
C ALA A 955 -38.99 -24.69 45.46
N LEU A 956 -39.75 -25.58 46.10
CA LEU A 956 -40.23 -26.83 45.51
C LEU A 956 -41.35 -26.66 44.46
N ALA A 957 -41.92 -25.46 44.32
CA ALA A 957 -42.96 -25.17 43.33
C ALA A 957 -42.43 -25.12 41.88
N VAL A 958 -41.11 -25.22 41.67
CA VAL A 958 -40.48 -25.33 40.33
C VAL A 958 -40.52 -26.80 39.87
N ASP A 959 -41.02 -27.06 38.65
CA ASP A 959 -41.22 -28.41 38.12
C ASP A 959 -40.16 -28.79 37.06
N PRO A 960 -39.40 -29.90 37.22
CA PRO A 960 -39.24 -30.70 38.43
C PRO A 960 -38.17 -30.11 39.38
N ALA A 961 -38.50 -29.98 40.67
CA ALA A 961 -37.56 -29.49 41.67
C ALA A 961 -36.42 -30.51 41.93
N PRO A 962 -35.17 -30.05 42.17
CA PRO A 962 -34.04 -30.95 42.39
C PRO A 962 -34.19 -31.84 43.62
N ALA A 963 -33.72 -33.10 43.52
CA ALA A 963 -33.78 -34.07 44.63
C ALA A 963 -33.12 -33.57 45.92
N TRP A 964 -32.08 -32.73 45.83
CA TRP A 964 -31.41 -32.16 47.00
C TRP A 964 -32.29 -31.17 47.79
N VAL A 965 -33.18 -30.43 47.11
CA VAL A 965 -34.14 -29.52 47.79
C VAL A 965 -35.18 -30.35 48.54
N TRP A 966 -35.69 -31.42 47.90
CA TRP A 966 -36.62 -32.36 48.52
C TRP A 966 -36.02 -33.06 49.75
N ARG A 967 -34.76 -33.51 49.66
CA ARG A 967 -34.05 -34.10 50.82
C ARG A 967 -33.88 -33.10 51.95
N HIS A 968 -33.53 -31.85 51.65
CA HIS A 968 -33.39 -30.82 52.68
C HIS A 968 -34.73 -30.55 53.36
N TYR A 969 -35.82 -30.45 52.59
CA TYR A 969 -37.17 -30.29 53.10
C TYR A 969 -37.61 -31.46 53.99
N ALA A 970 -37.38 -32.69 53.54
CA ALA A 970 -37.70 -33.91 54.30
C ALA A 970 -36.93 -33.97 55.63
N ASN A 971 -35.63 -33.66 55.62
CA ASN A 971 -34.82 -33.59 56.83
C ASN A 971 -35.32 -32.54 57.82
N LEU A 972 -35.74 -31.37 57.33
CA LEU A 972 -36.29 -30.30 58.18
C LEU A 972 -37.64 -30.72 58.79
N LEU A 973 -38.51 -31.35 58.00
CA LEU A 973 -39.78 -31.92 58.48
C LEU A 973 -39.57 -32.97 59.57
N ASP A 974 -38.64 -33.90 59.37
CA ASP A 974 -38.34 -34.95 60.35
C ASP A 974 -37.81 -34.37 61.66
N ARG A 975 -36.86 -33.42 61.59
CA ARG A 975 -36.34 -32.69 62.76
C ARG A 975 -37.42 -31.88 63.50
N SER A 976 -38.44 -31.41 62.79
CA SER A 976 -39.58 -30.68 63.36
C SER A 976 -40.69 -31.59 63.93
N GLY A 977 -40.54 -32.91 63.86
CA GLY A 977 -41.51 -33.89 64.35
C GLY A 977 -42.64 -34.24 63.36
N ARG A 978 -42.61 -33.72 62.13
CA ARG A 978 -43.61 -33.93 61.07
C ARG A 978 -43.32 -35.18 60.23
N LYS A 979 -43.19 -36.33 60.91
CA LYS A 979 -42.68 -37.59 60.33
C LYS A 979 -43.41 -38.08 59.08
N ALA A 980 -44.74 -38.04 59.06
CA ALA A 980 -45.54 -38.51 57.91
C ALA A 980 -45.37 -37.65 56.65
N GLU A 981 -45.06 -36.36 56.82
CA GLU A 981 -44.78 -35.46 55.69
C GLU A 981 -43.33 -35.62 55.22
N ALA A 982 -42.40 -35.88 56.14
CA ALA A 982 -41.01 -36.17 55.83
C ALA A 982 -40.87 -37.42 54.96
N GLU A 983 -41.59 -38.49 55.26
CA GLU A 983 -41.57 -39.75 54.50
C GLU A 983 -41.98 -39.53 53.03
N LYS A 984 -43.07 -38.81 52.79
CA LYS A 984 -43.51 -38.42 51.42
C LYS A 984 -42.50 -37.55 50.69
N ALA A 985 -41.82 -36.65 51.41
CA ALA A 985 -40.79 -35.79 50.84
C ALA A 985 -39.51 -36.59 50.49
N PHE A 986 -39.17 -37.63 51.26
CA PHE A 986 -38.08 -38.55 50.93
C PHE A 986 -38.41 -39.39 49.68
N GLU A 987 -39.61 -39.95 49.59
CA GLU A 987 -40.08 -40.67 48.39
C GLU A 987 -40.00 -39.78 47.14
N SER A 988 -40.40 -38.51 47.29
CA SER A 988 -40.30 -37.50 46.23
C SER A 988 -38.85 -37.21 45.83
N ALA A 989 -37.90 -37.25 46.78
CA ALA A 989 -36.49 -37.11 46.46
C ALA A 989 -35.91 -38.34 45.75
N GLU A 990 -36.33 -39.55 46.12
CA GLU A 990 -35.84 -40.81 45.54
C GLU A 990 -36.33 -41.02 44.12
N GLY A 991 -37.58 -40.66 43.80
CA GLY A 991 -38.10 -40.69 42.43
C GLY A 991 -37.43 -39.70 41.47
N ARG A 992 -36.48 -38.89 41.94
CA ARG A 992 -35.78 -37.82 41.19
C ARG A 992 -34.24 -37.95 41.25
N ALA A 993 -33.72 -39.04 41.85
CA ALA A 993 -32.29 -39.38 41.88
C ALA A 993 -31.88 -40.11 40.60
#